data_AF-A0A7W6BTB1-F1
#
_entry.id   AF-A0A7W6BTB1-F1
#
_cell.length_a   1.000
_cell.length_b   1.000
_cell.length_c   1.000
_cell.angle_alpha   90.00
_cell.angle_beta   90.00
_cell.angle_gamma   90.00
#
_symmetry.space_group_name_H-M   'P 1'
#
loop_
_entity.id
_entity.type
_entity.pdbx_description
1 polymer ?
#
loop_
_entity_poly.entity_id
_entity_poly.type
_entity_poly.pdbx_seq_one_letter_code
_entity_poly.pdbx_strand_id
1 'polypeptide(L)'
;MAEVIPFVPKAHLAALANMEEFVRFCRDELAVFGSDLEFESFSWNVTRFYHQRGKCHEHFLNFTENTPRLGRLGPIMPEPFASQVKAYIRYHAGRNPSKAPPLNEIRAFRALLAAFLDKGVTPDLGSVDAHLLDHAVQLAAARRPGNYSASIGVLLTPVSEFLRENNLAANAPIDWKHGQAWELYNNRSRDERREALMPSDEALQALPRSFRKATEPRDVIATSVMALLACAPSRINEIFALHHDCEIKPLTDGDEGYMLQWAGSKGHHDFAKGIPAVMADVAKEALARLNKHTAEARRIAAWYEHHPDRLYLPDDCVHLRGKDLSGADIARIIGFNEAGNGRDWATDRKLEPIKGMRSSAGQRIYAFRFSDVESAILSELPHGFPIFDKQTGLRYSEALMVVRRQEFADRGRGRWRCMIAPVSYGNIMNSFHKPDGVFARLGLSTPENPIVLKTHQLRHWLNTVAQRGGLTEAEIAAWSGRLDRRQNEPYDHRTPEEMLQAKRRRDKEVATIAGTAVRVNPPVARNEAAARAGHGHATDIGFCGHDFASSPCMMFMQCLHCTKHTCVKGHDPRHLERVEFALERARRSLAEAEAALAKEYEGADDWVRAHRETIERLEQLYGILSDPTVPDGSVIRLAKSGRYSLVEQAMHDNEVVTGVLLRGNVGGMQGIGAGTAGA
;
A
#
# COMPACT_ATOMS: atom_id res chain seq x y z
N MET A 1 57.03 -2.02 17.03
CA MET A 1 55.94 -1.98 16.04
C MET A 1 56.10 -0.68 15.27
N ALA A 2 56.24 -0.74 13.94
CA ALA A 2 56.35 0.47 13.13
C ALA A 2 55.01 1.23 13.19
N GLU A 3 55.07 2.51 13.53
CA GLU A 3 53.91 3.41 13.51
C GLU A 3 53.56 3.68 12.04
N VAL A 4 52.61 2.92 11.50
CA VAL A 4 52.12 3.11 10.13
C VAL A 4 51.18 4.30 10.15
N ILE A 5 51.59 5.42 9.55
CA ILE A 5 50.74 6.59 9.31
C ILE A 5 50.13 6.43 7.91
N PRO A 6 48.85 6.03 7.77
CA PRO A 6 48.22 5.89 6.46
C PRO A 6 47.94 7.25 5.82
N PHE A 7 48.15 7.36 4.51
CA PHE A 7 47.69 8.52 3.74
C PHE A 7 46.16 8.52 3.66
N VAL A 8 45.52 9.64 4.06
CA VAL A 8 44.07 9.83 3.97
C VAL A 8 43.77 10.85 2.86
N PRO A 9 43.00 10.50 1.82
CA PRO A 9 42.65 11.44 0.76
C PRO A 9 41.90 12.67 1.28
N LYS A 10 42.10 13.82 0.63
CA LYS A 10 41.40 15.07 0.99
C LYS A 10 39.88 14.95 1.00
N ALA A 11 39.32 14.14 0.08
CA ALA A 11 37.89 13.88 0.02
C ALA A 11 37.36 13.22 1.32
N HIS A 12 38.11 12.27 1.88
CA HIS A 12 37.77 11.61 3.15
C HIS A 12 37.86 12.57 4.33
N LEU A 13 38.90 13.42 4.39
CA LEU A 13 39.01 14.44 5.42
C LEU A 13 37.85 15.45 5.37
N ALA A 14 37.49 15.89 4.16
CA ALA A 14 36.35 16.78 3.96
C ALA A 14 35.03 16.11 4.35
N ALA A 15 34.86 14.83 4.02
CA ALA A 15 33.66 14.08 4.38
C ALA A 15 33.50 13.90 5.89
N LEU A 16 34.61 13.62 6.59
CA LEU A 16 34.62 13.53 8.05
C LEU A 16 34.19 14.87 8.69
N ALA A 17 34.80 15.98 8.27
CA ALA A 17 34.46 17.31 8.79
C ALA A 17 33.00 17.68 8.51
N ASN A 18 32.49 17.36 7.31
CA ASN A 18 31.09 17.58 6.96
C ASN A 18 30.14 16.71 7.80
N MET A 19 30.50 15.46 8.10
CA MET A 19 29.70 14.59 8.96
C MET A 19 29.65 15.11 10.40
N GLU A 20 30.77 15.55 10.96
CA GLU A 20 30.82 16.16 12.30
C GLU A 20 29.92 17.41 12.37
N GLU A 21 30.03 18.28 11.38
CA GLU A 21 29.21 19.49 11.28
C GLU A 21 27.72 19.17 11.06
N PHE A 22 27.41 18.15 10.26
CA PHE A 22 26.04 17.70 10.04
C PHE A 22 25.40 17.15 11.32
N VAL A 23 26.15 16.36 12.11
CA VAL A 23 25.69 15.86 13.41
C VAL A 23 25.48 17.02 14.38
N ARG A 24 26.43 17.96 14.46
CA ARG A 24 26.32 19.17 15.28
C ARG A 24 25.08 19.98 14.92
N PHE A 25 24.89 20.31 13.63
CA PHE A 25 23.71 21.03 13.13
C PHE A 25 22.41 20.31 13.52
N CYS A 26 22.33 19.00 13.30
CA CYS A 26 21.13 18.25 13.63
C CYS A 26 20.86 18.13 15.13
N ARG A 27 21.91 18.08 15.96
CA ARG A 27 21.78 18.00 17.41
C ARG A 27 21.40 19.35 18.02
N ASP A 28 22.11 20.40 17.62
CA ASP A 28 22.15 21.68 18.34
C ASP A 28 21.22 22.74 17.72
N GLU A 29 20.90 22.66 16.41
CA GLU A 29 20.11 23.68 15.71
C GLU A 29 18.72 23.23 15.26
N LEU A 30 18.53 21.93 14.94
CA LEU A 30 17.21 21.43 14.55
C LEU A 30 16.27 21.30 15.76
N ALA A 31 15.05 21.85 15.64
CA ALA A 31 13.99 21.68 16.64
C ALA A 31 13.02 20.51 16.35
N VAL A 32 13.34 19.66 15.35
CA VAL A 32 12.51 18.50 15.00
C VAL A 32 12.48 17.54 16.20
N PHE A 33 11.28 17.08 16.56
CA PHE A 33 10.99 16.34 17.80
C PHE A 33 11.12 17.14 19.12
N GLY A 34 11.14 18.47 19.02
CA GLY A 34 11.18 19.39 20.15
C GLY A 34 12.60 19.83 20.49
N SER A 35 12.71 21.03 21.07
CA SER A 35 13.98 21.59 21.56
C SER A 35 14.47 20.92 22.84
N ASP A 36 13.57 20.26 23.57
CA ASP A 36 13.80 19.45 24.77
C ASP A 36 14.19 18.00 24.47
N LEU A 37 14.43 17.64 23.20
CA LEU A 37 14.87 16.29 22.84
C LEU A 37 16.25 15.99 23.43
N GLU A 38 16.34 14.94 24.26
CA GLU A 38 17.60 14.37 24.72
C GLU A 38 18.26 13.56 23.60
N PHE A 39 19.07 14.23 22.76
CA PHE A 39 19.70 13.62 21.58
C PHE A 39 20.57 12.39 21.92
N GLU A 40 21.28 12.43 23.04
CA GLU A 40 22.17 11.36 23.50
C GLU A 40 21.41 10.08 23.88
N SER A 41 20.12 10.16 24.23
CA SER A 41 19.31 8.99 24.54
C SER A 41 19.24 8.02 23.35
N PHE A 42 19.37 6.72 23.62
CA PHE A 42 19.20 5.66 22.62
C PHE A 42 17.73 5.44 22.24
N SER A 43 16.78 6.07 22.94
CA SER A 43 15.35 5.94 22.70
C SER A 43 14.65 7.30 22.78
N TRP A 44 14.07 7.74 21.66
CA TRP A 44 13.32 8.99 21.60
C TRP A 44 11.82 8.74 21.62
N ASN A 45 11.11 9.29 22.61
CA ASN A 45 9.65 9.30 22.62
C ASN A 45 9.13 10.43 21.73
N VAL A 46 8.68 10.09 20.52
CA VAL A 46 8.17 11.04 19.53
C VAL A 46 6.65 11.04 19.44
N THR A 47 5.96 10.41 20.39
CA THR A 47 4.49 10.24 20.39
C THR A 47 3.74 11.54 20.12
N ARG A 48 4.19 12.65 20.73
CA ARG A 48 3.52 13.96 20.61
C ARG A 48 3.52 14.57 19.21
N PHE A 49 4.40 14.09 18.32
CA PHE A 49 4.55 14.59 16.95
C PHE A 49 3.75 13.80 15.92
N TYR A 50 3.26 12.61 16.29
CA TYR A 50 2.57 11.72 15.38
C TYR A 50 1.17 11.39 15.91
N HIS A 51 0.15 12.03 15.33
CA HIS A 51 -1.25 11.71 15.61
C HIS A 51 -1.86 10.87 14.49
N GLN A 52 -2.35 9.68 14.83
CA GLN A 52 -3.13 8.84 13.92
C GLN A 52 -4.40 8.35 14.62
N ARG A 53 -5.57 8.70 14.08
CA ARG A 53 -6.87 8.24 14.58
C ARG A 53 -6.89 6.72 14.77
N GLY A 54 -7.30 6.27 15.95
CA GLY A 54 -7.37 4.86 16.31
C GLY A 54 -6.02 4.18 16.60
N LYS A 55 -4.90 4.91 16.58
CA LYS A 55 -3.63 4.37 17.08
C LYS A 55 -3.24 5.11 18.35
N CYS A 56 -3.14 4.34 19.42
CA CYS A 56 -2.96 4.86 20.78
C CYS A 56 -1.67 4.33 21.40
N HIS A 57 -0.70 3.96 20.56
CA HIS A 57 0.59 3.44 21.00
C HIS A 57 1.60 4.57 21.08
N GLU A 58 2.45 4.50 22.08
CA GLU A 58 3.62 5.36 22.14
C GLU A 58 4.54 5.06 20.95
N HIS A 59 5.11 6.12 20.39
CA HIS A 59 6.04 6.06 19.28
C HIS A 59 7.45 6.30 19.80
N PHE A 60 8.21 5.21 19.91
CA PHE A 60 9.62 5.26 20.28
C PHE A 60 10.51 5.00 19.07
N LEU A 61 11.47 5.90 18.84
CA LEU A 61 12.57 5.71 17.90
C LEU A 61 13.75 5.12 18.68
N ASN A 62 13.98 3.81 18.51
CA ASN A 62 15.00 3.09 19.26
C ASN A 62 16.25 2.85 18.39
N PHE A 63 17.36 3.47 18.75
CA PHE A 63 18.66 3.38 18.09
C PHE A 63 19.45 2.21 18.68
N THR A 64 18.97 1.01 18.39
CA THR A 64 19.53 -0.26 18.86
C THR A 64 19.69 -1.23 17.71
N GLU A 65 20.49 -2.27 17.88
CA GLU A 65 20.53 -3.43 17.00
C GLU A 65 19.17 -4.16 16.93
N ASN A 66 19.03 -5.00 15.90
CA ASN A 66 17.86 -5.85 15.75
C ASN A 66 17.96 -7.11 16.64
N THR A 67 17.01 -7.31 17.55
CA THR A 67 16.91 -8.56 18.33
C THR A 67 16.08 -9.65 17.62
N PRO A 68 16.37 -10.94 17.82
CA PRO A 68 15.51 -12.04 17.37
C PRO A 68 14.23 -12.18 18.20
N ARG A 69 14.19 -11.69 19.45
CA ARG A 69 13.02 -11.83 20.35
C ARG A 69 12.08 -10.64 20.22
N LEU A 70 10.81 -10.91 19.89
CA LEU A 70 9.76 -9.89 19.82
C LEU A 70 9.62 -9.15 21.17
N GLY A 71 9.64 -7.81 21.12
CA GLY A 71 9.39 -6.96 22.30
C GLY A 71 10.60 -6.67 23.18
N ARG A 72 11.81 -7.17 22.85
CA ARG A 72 13.06 -6.72 23.50
C ARG A 72 13.79 -5.71 22.63
N LEU A 73 14.61 -4.87 23.25
CA LEU A 73 15.57 -4.03 22.56
C LEU A 73 16.92 -4.77 22.47
N GLY A 74 17.61 -4.61 21.34
CA GLY A 74 18.98 -5.10 21.18
C GLY A 74 19.98 -4.19 21.89
N PRO A 75 21.29 -4.50 21.80
CA PRO A 75 22.35 -3.57 22.19
C PRO A 75 22.18 -2.19 21.54
N ILE A 76 22.62 -1.15 22.24
CA ILE A 76 22.60 0.23 21.72
C ILE A 76 23.53 0.31 20.51
N MET A 77 23.15 1.06 19.48
CA MET A 77 24.04 1.30 18.34
C MET A 77 25.36 1.92 18.82
N PRO A 78 26.52 1.46 18.34
CA PRO A 78 27.80 2.03 18.76
C PRO A 78 28.02 3.43 18.17
N GLU A 79 28.81 4.25 18.86
CA GLU A 79 29.32 5.51 18.32
C GLU A 79 30.51 5.24 17.36
N PRO A 80 30.70 6.05 16.30
CA PRO A 80 29.94 7.27 15.94
C PRO A 80 28.63 7.02 15.18
N PHE A 81 28.37 5.78 14.78
CA PHE A 81 27.22 5.42 13.94
C PHE A 81 25.87 5.85 14.55
N ALA A 82 25.69 5.69 15.86
CA ALA A 82 24.46 6.07 16.54
C ALA A 82 24.13 7.56 16.37
N SER A 83 25.09 8.45 16.65
CA SER A 83 24.92 9.90 16.48
C SER A 83 24.64 10.29 15.03
N GLN A 84 25.31 9.66 14.07
CA GLN A 84 25.10 9.93 12.64
C GLN A 84 23.72 9.48 12.16
N VAL A 85 23.25 8.30 12.59
CA VAL A 85 21.90 7.81 12.29
C VAL A 85 20.83 8.71 12.93
N LYS A 86 21.02 9.09 14.19
CA LYS A 86 20.13 10.03 14.90
C LYS A 86 20.02 11.37 14.14
N ALA A 87 21.15 11.92 13.69
CA ALA A 87 21.20 13.14 12.88
C ALA A 87 20.42 12.98 11.58
N TYR A 88 20.67 11.91 10.80
CA TYR A 88 19.93 11.64 9.57
C TYR A 88 18.42 11.52 9.82
N ILE A 89 18.00 10.74 10.82
CA ILE A 89 16.57 10.52 11.13
C ILE A 89 15.88 11.83 11.52
N ARG A 90 16.54 12.67 12.32
CA ARG A 90 16.01 13.98 12.73
C ARG A 90 15.91 14.94 11.55
N TYR A 91 16.94 14.99 10.69
CA TYR A 91 16.94 15.79 9.47
C TYR A 91 15.86 15.34 8.47
N HIS A 92 15.80 14.04 8.18
CA HIS A 92 14.84 13.45 7.25
C HIS A 92 13.39 13.71 7.69
N ALA A 93 13.08 13.55 8.98
CA ALA A 93 11.75 13.82 9.50
C ALA A 93 11.35 15.31 9.39
N GLY A 94 12.31 16.23 9.49
CA GLY A 94 12.08 17.67 9.27
C GLY A 94 11.85 18.03 7.81
N ARG A 95 12.61 17.43 6.91
CA ARG A 95 12.56 17.72 5.47
C ARG A 95 11.38 17.05 4.76
N ASN A 96 11.01 15.84 5.20
CA ASN A 96 9.89 15.05 4.67
C ASN A 96 8.86 14.73 5.77
N PRO A 97 8.02 15.70 6.17
CA PRO A 97 7.01 15.46 7.20
C PRO A 97 6.04 14.35 6.80
N SER A 98 6.09 13.23 7.52
CA SER A 98 5.21 12.08 7.32
C SER A 98 4.17 11.98 8.42
N LYS A 99 3.02 11.36 8.12
CA LYS A 99 2.00 11.03 9.13
C LYS A 99 2.44 9.90 10.06
N ALA A 100 3.49 9.16 9.69
CA ALA A 100 4.03 8.04 10.47
C ALA A 100 5.48 8.31 10.88
N PRO A 101 5.89 7.83 12.07
CA PRO A 101 7.28 7.94 12.50
C PRO A 101 8.22 7.14 11.57
N PRO A 102 9.50 7.57 11.42
CA PRO A 102 10.49 6.98 10.51
C PRO A 102 11.07 5.65 11.04
N LEU A 103 10.18 4.72 11.41
CA LEU A 103 10.54 3.41 11.95
C LEU A 103 11.12 2.48 10.89
N ASN A 104 10.79 2.68 9.62
CA ASN A 104 11.30 1.86 8.53
C ASN A 104 12.74 2.24 8.18
N GLU A 105 13.05 3.53 8.19
CA GLU A 105 14.38 4.09 8.03
C GLU A 105 15.31 3.59 9.14
N ILE A 106 14.85 3.59 10.40
CA ILE A 106 15.60 2.96 11.51
C ILE A 106 15.84 1.47 11.25
N ARG A 107 14.87 0.72 10.70
CA ARG A 107 15.09 -0.70 10.34
C ARG A 107 16.15 -0.88 9.26
N ALA A 108 16.20 0.03 8.28
CA ALA A 108 17.25 0.06 7.27
C ALA A 108 18.62 0.30 7.90
N PHE A 109 18.76 1.29 8.80
CA PHE A 109 20.02 1.50 9.53
C PHE A 109 20.42 0.33 10.41
N ARG A 110 19.47 -0.41 10.98
CA ARG A 110 19.78 -1.66 11.70
C ARG A 110 20.28 -2.77 10.80
N ALA A 111 19.81 -2.85 9.55
CA ALA A 111 20.33 -3.79 8.57
C ALA A 111 21.75 -3.39 8.14
N LEU A 112 21.99 -2.08 7.94
CA LEU A 112 23.31 -1.55 7.64
C LEU A 112 24.30 -1.77 8.79
N LEU A 113 23.88 -1.55 10.03
CA LEU A 113 24.68 -1.86 11.22
C LEU A 113 25.05 -3.36 11.27
N ALA A 114 24.09 -4.25 10.98
CA ALA A 114 24.39 -5.68 10.94
C ALA A 114 25.45 -6.01 9.88
N ALA A 115 25.46 -5.29 8.74
CA ALA A 115 26.49 -5.47 7.72
C ALA A 115 27.88 -5.02 8.18
N PHE A 116 27.98 -3.89 8.88
CA PHE A 116 29.24 -3.45 9.48
C PHE A 116 29.80 -4.49 10.47
N LEU A 117 28.94 -4.94 11.40
CA LEU A 117 29.32 -5.90 12.43
C LEU A 117 29.74 -7.25 11.84
N ASP A 118 29.01 -7.75 10.84
CA ASP A 118 29.32 -9.02 10.18
C ASP A 118 30.64 -8.98 9.39
N LYS A 119 30.99 -7.81 8.82
CA LYS A 119 32.29 -7.59 8.15
C LYS A 119 33.43 -7.28 9.11
N GLY A 120 33.17 -7.14 10.41
CA GLY A 120 34.17 -6.75 11.40
C GLY A 120 34.71 -5.34 11.20
N VAL A 121 33.92 -4.45 10.56
CA VAL A 121 34.28 -3.06 10.31
C VAL A 121 33.62 -2.20 11.39
N THR A 122 34.36 -1.23 11.94
CA THR A 122 33.80 -0.26 12.88
C THR A 122 32.62 0.48 12.24
N PRO A 123 31.41 0.44 12.83
CA PRO A 123 30.25 1.11 12.27
C PRO A 123 30.44 2.64 12.18
N ASP A 124 30.38 3.17 10.97
CA ASP A 124 30.48 4.60 10.67
C ASP A 124 29.78 4.89 9.33
N LEU A 125 28.74 5.73 9.34
CA LEU A 125 28.03 6.13 8.13
C LEU A 125 28.93 6.83 7.09
N GLY A 126 30.00 7.49 7.53
CA GLY A 126 30.99 8.11 6.63
C GLY A 126 31.81 7.11 5.82
N SER A 127 31.82 5.83 6.24
CA SER A 127 32.55 4.74 5.58
C SER A 127 31.68 3.85 4.68
N VAL A 128 30.40 4.19 4.52
CA VAL A 128 29.46 3.42 3.68
C VAL A 128 29.92 3.38 2.22
N ASP A 129 29.87 2.19 1.64
CA ASP A 129 30.15 1.92 0.23
C ASP A 129 29.13 0.92 -0.36
N ALA A 130 29.25 0.62 -1.64
CA ALA A 130 28.34 -0.32 -2.31
C ALA A 130 28.35 -1.72 -1.69
N HIS A 131 29.51 -2.22 -1.24
CA HIS A 131 29.63 -3.56 -0.65
C HIS A 131 28.88 -3.68 0.67
N LEU A 132 28.94 -2.66 1.52
CA LEU A 132 28.20 -2.63 2.79
C LEU A 132 26.69 -2.57 2.55
N LEU A 133 26.25 -1.79 1.56
CA LEU A 133 24.83 -1.70 1.18
C LEU A 133 24.32 -3.04 0.64
N ASP A 134 25.06 -3.67 -0.26
CA ASP A 134 24.72 -5.00 -0.81
C ASP A 134 24.69 -6.05 0.29
N HIS A 135 25.68 -6.04 1.19
CA HIS A 135 25.75 -6.97 2.32
C HIS A 135 24.59 -6.78 3.30
N ALA A 136 24.17 -5.53 3.55
CA ALA A 136 22.99 -5.25 4.37
C ALA A 136 21.70 -5.84 3.76
N VAL A 137 21.55 -5.74 2.44
CA VAL A 137 20.42 -6.33 1.70
C VAL A 137 20.49 -7.86 1.72
N GLN A 138 21.68 -8.46 1.58
CA GLN A 138 21.89 -9.91 1.68
C GLN A 138 21.55 -10.44 3.07
N LEU A 139 22.03 -9.80 4.13
CA LEU A 139 21.68 -10.17 5.51
C LEU A 139 20.19 -10.00 5.79
N ALA A 140 19.55 -8.97 5.22
CA ALA A 140 18.11 -8.80 5.31
C ALA A 140 17.35 -9.96 4.64
N ALA A 141 17.81 -10.41 3.47
CA ALA A 141 17.22 -11.55 2.76
C ALA A 141 17.36 -12.86 3.57
N ALA A 142 18.54 -13.10 4.14
CA ALA A 142 18.78 -14.26 4.99
C ALA A 142 17.94 -14.25 6.28
N ARG A 143 17.63 -13.06 6.81
CA ARG A 143 16.85 -12.90 8.04
C ARG A 143 15.36 -13.15 7.87
N ARG A 144 14.79 -12.70 6.75
CA ARG A 144 13.35 -12.82 6.50
C ARG A 144 13.08 -13.01 5.00
N PRO A 145 12.46 -14.13 4.59
CA PRO A 145 12.08 -14.34 3.21
C PRO A 145 11.00 -13.34 2.76
N GLY A 146 10.82 -13.19 1.45
CA GLY A 146 9.90 -12.23 0.86
C GLY A 146 10.51 -10.87 0.59
N ASN A 147 9.65 -9.87 0.39
CA ASN A 147 10.04 -8.51 0.01
C ASN A 147 10.76 -7.68 1.09
N TYR A 148 11.22 -8.32 2.18
CA TYR A 148 11.90 -7.59 3.26
C TYR A 148 13.24 -7.01 2.80
N SER A 149 14.08 -7.79 2.12
CA SER A 149 15.36 -7.33 1.57
C SER A 149 15.19 -6.22 0.53
N ALA A 150 14.23 -6.37 -0.39
CA ALA A 150 13.88 -5.34 -1.37
C ALA A 150 13.40 -4.04 -0.69
N SER A 151 12.58 -4.15 0.37
CA SER A 151 12.14 -2.98 1.15
C SER A 151 13.30 -2.27 1.84
N ILE A 152 14.26 -3.02 2.40
CA ILE A 152 15.48 -2.44 2.99
C ILE A 152 16.32 -1.75 1.92
N GLY A 153 16.47 -2.37 0.74
CA GLY A 153 17.16 -1.79 -0.40
C GLY A 153 16.58 -0.44 -0.82
N VAL A 154 15.27 -0.36 -1.02
CA VAL A 154 14.58 0.90 -1.37
C VAL A 154 14.78 1.99 -0.32
N LEU A 155 14.84 1.63 0.96
CA LEU A 155 15.06 2.60 2.03
C LEU A 155 16.52 3.08 2.10
N LEU A 156 17.49 2.24 1.73
CA LEU A 156 18.91 2.59 1.75
C LEU A 156 19.36 3.40 0.52
N THR A 157 18.69 3.28 -0.63
CA THR A 157 19.00 4.08 -1.83
C THR A 157 19.04 5.60 -1.55
N PRO A 158 17.98 6.24 -1.02
CA PRO A 158 18.02 7.67 -0.73
C PRO A 158 18.98 8.05 0.41
N VAL A 159 19.34 7.09 1.28
CA VAL A 159 20.40 7.31 2.29
C VAL A 159 21.75 7.42 1.60
N SER A 160 22.08 6.51 0.70
CA SER A 160 23.34 6.51 -0.04
C SER A 160 23.51 7.77 -0.89
N GLU A 161 22.46 8.14 -1.62
CA GLU A 161 22.41 9.37 -2.42
C GLU A 161 22.65 10.60 -1.54
N PHE A 162 21.91 10.72 -0.42
CA PHE A 162 22.08 11.82 0.53
C PHE A 162 23.51 11.92 1.09
N LEU A 163 24.10 10.79 1.51
CA LEU A 163 25.45 10.76 2.06
C LEU A 163 26.49 11.23 1.03
N ARG A 164 26.29 10.89 -0.25
CA ARG A 164 27.21 11.33 -1.30
C ARG A 164 27.01 12.79 -1.70
N GLU A 165 25.77 13.21 -1.95
CA GLU A 165 25.45 14.56 -2.42
C GLU A 165 25.88 15.65 -1.42
N ASN A 166 25.81 15.34 -0.12
CA ASN A 166 26.23 16.25 0.95
C ASN A 166 27.71 16.04 1.34
N ASN A 167 28.45 15.21 0.59
CA ASN A 167 29.83 14.84 0.88
C ASN A 167 30.01 14.44 2.35
N LEU A 168 29.18 13.53 2.84
CA LEU A 168 29.22 12.95 4.20
C LEU A 168 29.91 11.58 4.19
N ALA A 169 29.87 10.87 3.06
CA ALA A 169 30.59 9.62 2.85
C ALA A 169 31.26 9.62 1.48
N ALA A 170 32.59 9.63 1.45
CA ALA A 170 33.39 9.76 0.23
C ALA A 170 33.28 8.55 -0.71
N ASN A 171 32.77 7.41 -0.23
CA ASN A 171 32.63 6.16 -0.98
C ASN A 171 31.17 5.75 -1.23
N ALA A 172 30.18 6.49 -0.72
CA ALA A 172 28.78 6.15 -0.92
C ALA A 172 28.39 6.28 -2.41
N PRO A 173 27.76 5.29 -3.04
CA PRO A 173 27.34 5.38 -4.44
C PRO A 173 26.11 6.30 -4.65
N ILE A 174 26.06 7.06 -5.75
CA ILE A 174 24.91 7.96 -6.09
C ILE A 174 23.75 7.15 -6.70
N ASP A 175 24.07 6.17 -7.55
CA ASP A 175 23.12 5.44 -8.39
C ASP A 175 22.95 3.98 -7.96
N TRP A 176 23.16 3.69 -6.67
CA TRP A 176 23.09 2.33 -6.14
C TRP A 176 21.70 1.72 -6.25
N LYS A 177 21.67 0.50 -6.78
CA LYS A 177 20.47 -0.32 -6.95
C LYS A 177 20.65 -1.63 -6.20
N HIS A 178 19.70 -1.96 -5.34
CA HIS A 178 19.76 -3.12 -4.45
C HIS A 178 19.70 -4.50 -5.13
N GLY A 179 19.46 -4.57 -6.45
CA GLY A 179 19.48 -5.81 -7.24
C GLY A 179 18.41 -6.88 -6.93
N GLN A 180 17.64 -6.72 -5.85
CA GLN A 180 16.61 -7.69 -5.45
C GLN A 180 15.37 -7.59 -6.33
N ALA A 181 14.92 -8.73 -6.85
CA ALA A 181 13.61 -8.84 -7.46
C ALA A 181 12.53 -8.69 -6.39
N TRP A 182 11.49 -7.92 -6.69
CA TRP A 182 10.27 -7.94 -5.88
C TRP A 182 9.56 -9.26 -6.15
N GLU A 183 9.33 -10.03 -5.08
CA GLU A 183 8.32 -11.07 -5.12
C GLU A 183 6.99 -10.36 -5.34
N LEU A 184 6.46 -10.43 -6.55
CA LEU A 184 5.10 -9.98 -6.82
C LEU A 184 4.18 -10.76 -5.89
N TYR A 185 3.64 -10.07 -4.89
CA TYR A 185 2.75 -10.67 -3.91
C TYR A 185 1.63 -11.39 -4.64
N ASN A 186 1.62 -12.71 -4.48
CA ASN A 186 0.61 -13.70 -4.89
C ASN A 186 0.87 -14.44 -6.21
N ASN A 187 1.26 -15.71 -6.06
CA ASN A 187 0.89 -16.78 -6.99
C ASN A 187 -0.63 -17.02 -7.05
N ARG A 188 -1.40 -16.34 -6.19
CA ARG A 188 -2.86 -16.43 -6.19
C ARG A 188 -3.45 -15.86 -7.45
N SER A 189 -4.44 -16.58 -7.97
CA SER A 189 -5.25 -16.11 -9.10
C SER A 189 -5.90 -14.78 -8.75
N ARG A 190 -6.32 -14.03 -9.77
CA ARG A 190 -7.09 -12.78 -9.58
C ARG A 190 -8.32 -13.02 -8.69
N ASP A 191 -8.93 -14.21 -8.80
CA ASP A 191 -10.15 -14.57 -8.09
C ASP A 191 -9.90 -14.81 -6.60
N GLU A 192 -8.85 -15.56 -6.26
CA GLU A 192 -8.45 -15.80 -4.87
C GLU A 192 -8.06 -14.50 -4.14
N ARG A 193 -7.46 -13.53 -4.85
CA ARG A 193 -7.15 -12.20 -4.27
C ARG A 193 -8.42 -11.42 -3.96
N ARG A 194 -9.35 -11.45 -4.89
CA ARG A 194 -10.65 -10.79 -4.77
C ARG A 194 -11.48 -11.41 -3.65
N GLU A 195 -11.54 -12.73 -3.57
CA GLU A 195 -12.24 -13.45 -2.51
C GLU A 195 -11.66 -13.11 -1.13
N ALA A 196 -10.33 -13.05 -0.99
CA ALA A 196 -9.68 -12.66 0.28
C ALA A 196 -9.96 -11.22 0.72
N LEU A 197 -10.36 -10.32 -0.19
CA LEU A 197 -10.74 -8.93 0.11
C LEU A 197 -12.23 -8.79 0.45
N MET A 198 -13.03 -9.84 0.24
CA MET A 198 -14.44 -9.90 0.57
C MET A 198 -14.65 -10.62 1.91
N PRO A 199 -15.69 -10.29 2.68
CA PRO A 199 -16.13 -11.11 3.81
C PRO A 199 -16.55 -12.50 3.33
N SER A 200 -16.32 -13.54 4.13
CA SER A 200 -16.93 -14.86 3.86
C SER A 200 -18.43 -14.83 4.16
N ASP A 201 -19.18 -15.77 3.59
CA ASP A 201 -20.62 -15.90 3.82
C ASP A 201 -20.92 -16.18 5.30
N GLU A 202 -20.10 -16.99 5.97
CA GLU A 202 -20.23 -17.25 7.41
C GLU A 202 -20.03 -15.96 8.21
N ALA A 203 -19.06 -15.12 7.83
CA ALA A 203 -18.83 -13.83 8.48
C ALA A 203 -20.02 -12.87 8.28
N LEU A 204 -20.61 -12.83 7.07
CA LEU A 204 -21.81 -12.03 6.79
C LEU A 204 -23.03 -12.51 7.58
N GLN A 205 -23.19 -13.81 7.79
CA GLN A 205 -24.27 -14.38 8.61
C GLN A 205 -24.02 -14.19 10.12
N ALA A 206 -22.77 -14.28 10.56
CA ALA A 206 -22.40 -14.14 11.97
C ALA A 206 -22.47 -12.69 12.46
N LEU A 207 -22.18 -11.70 11.62
CA LEU A 207 -22.15 -10.28 11.99
C LEU A 207 -23.47 -9.73 12.58
N PRO A 208 -24.65 -9.89 11.96
CA PRO A 208 -25.90 -9.42 12.56
C PRO A 208 -26.25 -10.20 13.84
N ARG A 209 -25.92 -11.49 13.90
CA ARG A 209 -26.12 -12.31 15.11
C ARG A 209 -25.25 -11.84 16.26
N SER A 210 -23.99 -11.48 16.00
CA SER A 210 -23.08 -10.97 17.03
C SER A 210 -23.55 -9.62 17.54
N PHE A 211 -24.00 -8.72 16.65
CA PHE A 211 -24.62 -7.46 17.04
C PHE A 211 -25.81 -7.69 17.96
N ARG A 212 -26.73 -8.62 17.66
CA ARG A 212 -27.88 -8.90 18.53
C ARG A 212 -27.53 -9.59 19.85
N LYS A 213 -26.52 -10.48 19.87
CA LYS A 213 -26.13 -11.26 21.06
C LYS A 213 -25.19 -10.52 22.02
N ALA A 214 -24.48 -9.49 21.57
CA ALA A 214 -23.48 -8.81 22.39
C ALA A 214 -24.13 -8.10 23.60
N THR A 215 -23.61 -8.38 24.80
CA THR A 215 -24.07 -7.78 26.07
C THR A 215 -22.94 -7.14 26.86
N GLU A 216 -21.72 -7.69 26.75
CA GLU A 216 -20.52 -7.12 27.36
C GLU A 216 -20.12 -5.82 26.65
N PRO A 217 -19.77 -4.73 27.37
CA PRO A 217 -19.47 -3.44 26.74
C PRO A 217 -18.42 -3.52 25.62
N ARG A 218 -17.37 -4.33 25.77
CA ARG A 218 -16.32 -4.51 24.74
C ARG A 218 -16.89 -5.07 23.43
N ASP A 219 -17.82 -6.01 23.54
CA ASP A 219 -18.44 -6.69 22.41
C ASP A 219 -19.54 -5.83 21.80
N VAL A 220 -20.33 -5.14 22.64
CA VAL A 220 -21.34 -4.17 22.18
C VAL A 220 -20.70 -3.05 21.39
N ILE A 221 -19.61 -2.45 21.90
CA ILE A 221 -18.90 -1.38 21.19
C ILE A 221 -18.31 -1.92 19.89
N ALA A 222 -17.60 -3.05 19.93
CA ALA A 222 -16.97 -3.62 18.73
C ALA A 222 -17.99 -3.98 17.64
N THR A 223 -19.09 -4.63 17.99
CA THR A 223 -20.14 -5.01 17.04
C THR A 223 -20.93 -3.81 16.53
N SER A 224 -21.16 -2.77 17.34
CA SER A 224 -21.81 -1.54 16.89
C SER A 224 -20.94 -0.76 15.90
N VAL A 225 -19.62 -0.72 16.11
CA VAL A 225 -18.68 -0.15 15.13
C VAL A 225 -18.73 -0.91 13.80
N MET A 226 -18.74 -2.24 13.83
CA MET A 226 -18.85 -3.04 12.61
C MET A 226 -20.21 -2.89 11.92
N ALA A 227 -21.30 -2.71 12.69
CA ALA A 227 -22.62 -2.42 12.14
C ALA A 227 -22.62 -1.08 11.38
N LEU A 228 -22.02 -0.02 11.94
CA LEU A 228 -21.87 1.26 11.23
C LEU A 228 -21.02 1.13 9.95
N LEU A 229 -19.93 0.34 9.98
CA LEU A 229 -19.13 0.05 8.78
C LEU A 229 -19.90 -0.76 7.72
N ALA A 230 -20.93 -1.51 8.13
CA ALA A 230 -21.83 -2.23 7.23
C ALA A 230 -23.01 -1.37 6.74
N CYS A 231 -23.26 -0.20 7.36
CA CYS A 231 -24.30 0.74 6.93
C CYS A 231 -23.83 1.67 5.81
N ALA A 232 -22.55 2.04 5.81
CA ALA A 232 -21.97 2.89 4.79
C ALA A 232 -20.47 2.65 4.59
N PRO A 233 -19.94 2.80 3.36
CA PRO A 233 -18.54 2.54 3.05
C PRO A 233 -17.65 3.62 3.67
N SER A 234 -17.23 3.39 4.91
CA SER A 234 -16.34 4.28 5.67
C SER A 234 -15.00 3.61 5.95
N ARG A 235 -13.95 4.40 6.14
CA ARG A 235 -12.73 3.89 6.78
C ARG A 235 -13.00 3.85 8.28
N ILE A 236 -12.47 2.85 8.97
CA ILE A 236 -12.61 2.78 10.43
C ILE A 236 -12.03 4.01 11.13
N ASN A 237 -10.98 4.63 10.57
CA ASN A 237 -10.40 5.87 11.10
C ASN A 237 -11.37 7.06 11.08
N GLU A 238 -12.39 7.04 10.21
CA GLU A 238 -13.43 8.06 10.17
C GLU A 238 -14.41 7.87 11.35
N ILE A 239 -14.71 6.61 11.75
CA ILE A 239 -15.51 6.31 12.95
C ILE A 239 -14.81 6.79 14.22
N PHE A 240 -13.48 6.65 14.29
CA PHE A 240 -12.72 7.06 15.48
C PHE A 240 -12.80 8.56 15.78
N ALA A 241 -13.20 9.40 14.84
CA ALA A 241 -13.43 10.83 15.07
C ALA A 241 -14.91 11.22 14.99
N LEU A 242 -15.83 10.26 15.20
CA LEU A 242 -17.25 10.54 15.19
C LEU A 242 -17.67 11.27 16.48
N HIS A 243 -18.39 12.37 16.33
CA HIS A 243 -19.05 13.08 17.43
C HIS A 243 -20.18 12.21 18.01
N HIS A 244 -20.47 12.32 19.30
CA HIS A 244 -21.55 11.54 19.94
C HIS A 244 -22.95 11.92 19.45
N ASP A 245 -23.11 13.18 19.03
CA ASP A 245 -24.27 13.74 18.34
C ASP A 245 -23.91 13.98 16.86
N CYS A 246 -23.72 12.89 16.11
CA CYS A 246 -23.38 12.94 14.68
C CYS A 246 -24.61 12.77 13.77
N GLU A 247 -25.80 12.58 14.32
CA GLU A 247 -27.02 12.39 13.56
C GLU A 247 -27.44 13.73 12.94
N ILE A 248 -27.63 13.77 11.62
CA ILE A 248 -28.10 14.97 10.94
C ILE A 248 -29.64 14.92 10.93
N LYS A 249 -30.26 15.94 11.51
CA LYS A 249 -31.72 16.07 11.52
C LYS A 249 -32.22 16.39 10.11
N PRO A 250 -33.36 15.82 9.69
CA PRO A 250 -33.98 16.16 8.42
C PRO A 250 -34.22 17.67 8.31
N LEU A 251 -34.02 18.25 7.12
CA LEU A 251 -34.19 19.69 6.89
C LEU A 251 -35.68 20.08 6.79
N THR A 252 -36.55 19.13 6.46
CA THR A 252 -38.00 19.35 6.30
C THR A 252 -38.81 18.14 6.76
N ASP A 253 -40.01 18.38 7.27
CA ASP A 253 -40.98 17.32 7.58
C ASP A 253 -41.33 16.54 6.29
N GLY A 254 -41.04 15.24 6.28
CA GLY A 254 -41.23 14.35 5.12
C GLY A 254 -39.94 13.92 4.42
N ASP A 255 -38.77 14.41 4.85
CA ASP A 255 -37.48 13.93 4.35
C ASP A 255 -37.10 12.61 5.06
N GLU A 256 -37.12 11.50 4.31
CA GLU A 256 -36.82 10.14 4.81
C GLU A 256 -35.31 9.84 4.86
N GLY A 257 -34.47 10.79 4.43
CA GLY A 257 -33.02 10.62 4.41
C GLY A 257 -32.41 10.55 5.80
N TYR A 258 -31.87 9.40 6.19
CA TYR A 258 -31.07 9.27 7.40
C TYR A 258 -29.58 9.48 7.08
N MET A 259 -28.97 10.53 7.67
CA MET A 259 -27.59 10.91 7.39
C MET A 259 -26.79 11.05 8.68
N LEU A 260 -25.50 10.71 8.60
CA LEU A 260 -24.54 10.92 9.67
C LEU A 260 -23.48 11.92 9.23
N GLN A 261 -23.05 12.79 10.13
CA GLN A 261 -21.94 13.71 9.94
C GLN A 261 -20.62 12.96 10.21
N TRP A 262 -19.82 12.74 9.18
CA TRP A 262 -18.53 12.06 9.30
C TRP A 262 -17.39 13.07 9.31
N ALA A 263 -16.43 12.84 10.21
CA ALA A 263 -15.15 13.54 10.20
C ALA A 263 -14.35 13.14 8.97
N GLY A 264 -13.98 14.11 8.14
CA GLY A 264 -13.13 13.90 6.98
C GLY A 264 -11.77 13.32 7.37
N SER A 265 -11.11 12.61 6.45
CA SER A 265 -9.77 12.06 6.66
C SER A 265 -8.82 12.45 5.53
N LYS A 266 -7.51 12.41 5.75
CA LYS A 266 -6.50 12.72 4.71
C LYS A 266 -6.64 14.10 4.03
N GLY A 267 -7.17 15.10 4.74
CA GLY A 267 -7.38 16.45 4.20
C GLY A 267 -8.74 16.64 3.51
N HIS A 268 -9.62 15.63 3.53
CA HIS A 268 -11.03 15.82 3.19
C HIS A 268 -11.75 16.59 4.31
N HIS A 269 -12.66 17.48 3.92
CA HIS A 269 -13.59 18.15 4.84
C HIS A 269 -14.57 17.15 5.45
N ASP A 270 -15.19 17.55 6.54
CA ASP A 270 -16.30 16.82 7.13
C ASP A 270 -17.47 16.77 6.16
N PHE A 271 -18.18 15.64 6.13
CA PHE A 271 -19.21 15.40 5.12
C PHE A 271 -20.36 14.57 5.67
N ALA A 272 -21.57 14.91 5.22
CA ALA A 272 -22.77 14.13 5.47
C ALA A 272 -22.73 12.85 4.63
N LYS A 273 -23.00 11.71 5.25
CA LYS A 273 -23.11 10.42 4.55
C LYS A 273 -24.51 9.86 4.74
N GLY A 274 -25.20 9.65 3.62
CA GLY A 274 -26.48 8.96 3.57
C GLY A 274 -26.33 7.49 3.99
N ILE A 275 -27.21 7.06 4.87
CA ILE A 275 -27.41 5.66 5.22
C ILE A 275 -28.59 5.14 4.40
N PRO A 276 -28.46 4.00 3.70
CA PRO A 276 -29.59 3.39 3.00
C PRO A 276 -30.77 3.20 3.95
N ALA A 277 -32.00 3.51 3.51
CA ALA A 277 -33.19 3.45 4.37
C ALA A 277 -33.35 2.10 5.09
N VAL A 278 -33.07 1.00 4.38
CA VAL A 278 -33.10 -0.37 4.92
C VAL A 278 -32.09 -0.64 6.05
N MET A 279 -31.07 0.21 6.20
CA MET A 279 -30.04 0.14 7.25
C MET A 279 -30.19 1.25 8.30
N ALA A 280 -31.14 2.18 8.16
CA ALA A 280 -31.26 3.33 9.05
C ALA A 280 -31.51 2.91 10.51
N ASP A 281 -32.39 1.94 10.75
CA ASP A 281 -32.68 1.45 12.11
C ASP A 281 -31.49 0.72 12.74
N VAL A 282 -30.70 0.00 11.94
CA VAL A 282 -29.46 -0.64 12.39
C VAL A 282 -28.43 0.42 12.80
N ALA A 283 -28.29 1.48 12.02
CA ALA A 283 -27.38 2.58 12.32
C ALA A 283 -27.82 3.34 13.59
N LYS A 284 -29.11 3.66 13.74
CA LYS A 284 -29.68 4.28 14.95
C LYS A 284 -29.46 3.40 16.19
N GLU A 285 -29.73 2.09 16.09
CA GLU A 285 -29.51 1.16 17.20
C GLU A 285 -28.01 1.08 17.56
N ALA A 286 -27.13 1.04 16.57
CA ALA A 286 -25.68 1.03 16.80
C ALA A 286 -25.20 2.32 17.50
N LEU A 287 -25.66 3.49 17.07
CA LEU A 287 -25.34 4.77 17.73
C LEU A 287 -25.90 4.85 19.14
N ALA A 288 -27.14 4.43 19.36
CA ALA A 288 -27.75 4.40 20.69
C ALA A 288 -26.95 3.51 21.67
N ARG A 289 -26.54 2.31 21.21
CA ARG A 289 -25.69 1.39 21.98
C ARG A 289 -24.33 2.00 22.27
N LEU A 290 -23.67 2.59 21.26
CA LEU A 290 -22.40 3.27 21.46
C LEU A 290 -22.55 4.39 22.48
N ASN A 291 -23.52 5.29 22.29
CA ASN A 291 -23.79 6.40 23.19
C ASN A 291 -23.97 5.94 24.62
N LYS A 292 -24.80 4.90 24.85
CA LYS A 292 -25.01 4.31 26.18
C LYS A 292 -23.71 3.77 26.80
N HIS A 293 -22.94 2.98 26.06
CA HIS A 293 -21.75 2.30 26.60
C HIS A 293 -20.51 3.18 26.73
N THR A 294 -20.53 4.38 26.14
CA THR A 294 -19.43 5.35 26.17
C THR A 294 -19.77 6.62 26.98
N ALA A 295 -21.04 6.75 27.43
CA ALA A 295 -21.52 7.89 28.22
C ALA A 295 -20.70 8.14 29.49
N GLU A 296 -20.34 7.07 30.22
CA GLU A 296 -19.56 7.20 31.45
C GLU A 296 -18.17 7.79 31.20
N ALA A 297 -17.52 7.35 30.13
CA ALA A 297 -16.21 7.86 29.76
C ALA A 297 -16.27 9.33 29.30
N ARG A 298 -17.30 9.70 28.53
CA ARG A 298 -17.56 11.11 28.17
C ARG A 298 -17.82 11.98 29.40
N ARG A 299 -18.56 11.47 30.40
CA ARG A 299 -18.81 12.17 31.67
C ARG A 299 -17.52 12.42 32.45
N ILE A 300 -16.66 11.40 32.58
CA ILE A 300 -15.34 11.53 33.23
C ILE A 300 -14.47 12.53 32.45
N ALA A 301 -14.45 12.45 31.13
CA ALA A 301 -13.72 13.38 30.27
C ALA A 301 -14.19 14.82 30.47
N ALA A 302 -15.51 15.07 30.40
CA ALA A 302 -16.10 16.37 30.65
C ALA A 302 -15.73 16.91 32.03
N TRP A 303 -15.71 16.05 33.05
CA TRP A 303 -15.32 16.48 34.39
C TRP A 303 -13.86 16.95 34.45
N TYR A 304 -12.92 16.21 33.86
CA TYR A 304 -11.51 16.62 33.78
C TYR A 304 -11.30 17.86 32.92
N GLU A 305 -12.12 18.07 31.89
CA GLU A 305 -12.09 19.31 31.09
C GLU A 305 -12.42 20.55 31.93
N HIS A 306 -13.28 20.42 32.94
CA HIS A 306 -13.64 21.50 33.87
C HIS A 306 -12.73 21.57 35.12
N HIS A 307 -12.01 20.48 35.43
CA HIS A 307 -11.17 20.35 36.62
C HIS A 307 -9.81 19.72 36.26
N PRO A 308 -8.96 20.42 35.49
CA PRO A 308 -7.76 19.84 34.88
C PRO A 308 -6.67 19.44 35.89
N ASP A 309 -6.69 20.02 37.08
CA ASP A 309 -5.71 19.85 38.17
C ASP A 309 -6.23 18.97 39.31
N ARG A 310 -7.40 18.33 39.14
CA ARG A 310 -8.04 17.53 40.20
C ARG A 310 -8.36 16.14 39.69
N LEU A 311 -8.23 15.13 40.55
CA LEU A 311 -8.61 13.75 40.29
C LEU A 311 -10.14 13.58 40.32
N TYR A 312 -10.70 12.96 39.28
CA TYR A 312 -12.08 12.48 39.31
C TYR A 312 -12.20 11.35 40.34
N LEU A 313 -13.09 11.52 41.32
CA LEU A 313 -13.39 10.48 42.31
C LEU A 313 -14.78 9.91 42.02
N PRO A 314 -14.93 8.58 41.95
CA PRO A 314 -16.25 7.97 41.96
C PRO A 314 -17.04 8.37 43.21
N ASP A 315 -18.37 8.37 43.13
CA ASP A 315 -19.26 8.92 44.17
C ASP A 315 -18.99 8.31 45.57
N ASP A 316 -18.77 7.00 45.64
CA ASP A 316 -18.44 6.25 46.85
C ASP A 316 -17.03 6.58 47.40
N CYS A 317 -16.19 7.27 46.63
CA CYS A 317 -14.81 7.62 46.98
C CYS A 317 -14.61 9.12 47.26
N VAL A 318 -15.62 9.98 47.07
CA VAL A 318 -15.49 11.44 47.24
C VAL A 318 -14.95 11.83 48.62
N HIS A 319 -15.37 11.11 49.66
CA HIS A 319 -14.94 11.31 51.04
C HIS A 319 -13.44 11.03 51.30
N LEU A 320 -12.72 10.45 50.33
CA LEU A 320 -11.28 10.16 50.39
C LEU A 320 -10.42 11.35 49.94
N ARG A 321 -11.02 12.41 49.38
CA ARG A 321 -10.28 13.58 48.91
C ARG A 321 -9.45 14.18 50.04
N GLY A 322 -8.15 14.40 49.78
CA GLY A 322 -7.21 14.99 50.72
C GLY A 322 -6.82 14.10 51.90
N LYS A 323 -7.30 12.84 51.96
CA LYS A 323 -6.91 11.88 53.00
C LYS A 323 -5.73 11.02 52.55
N ASP A 324 -4.98 10.51 53.52
CA ASP A 324 -4.00 9.47 53.23
C ASP A 324 -4.71 8.20 52.74
N LEU A 325 -4.25 7.67 51.61
CA LEU A 325 -4.89 6.56 50.90
C LEU A 325 -4.15 5.26 51.17
N SER A 326 -4.86 4.24 51.63
CA SER A 326 -4.36 2.87 51.63
C SER A 326 -4.35 2.29 50.20
N GLY A 327 -3.65 1.16 50.00
CA GLY A 327 -3.75 0.42 48.75
C GLY A 327 -5.19 0.05 48.37
N ALA A 328 -6.04 -0.25 49.36
CA ALA A 328 -7.46 -0.54 49.14
C ALA A 328 -8.26 0.69 48.71
N ASP A 329 -7.91 1.88 49.20
CA ASP A 329 -8.52 3.14 48.76
C ASP A 329 -8.16 3.44 47.30
N ILE A 330 -6.89 3.29 46.94
CA ILE A 330 -6.41 3.44 45.55
C ILE A 330 -7.12 2.43 44.65
N ALA A 331 -7.23 1.17 45.09
CA ALA A 331 -7.95 0.13 44.34
C ALA A 331 -9.43 0.49 44.11
N ARG A 332 -10.12 1.08 45.10
CA ARG A 332 -11.52 1.52 44.96
C ARG A 332 -11.68 2.73 44.04
N ILE A 333 -10.78 3.71 44.14
CA ILE A 333 -10.75 4.91 43.29
C ILE A 333 -10.52 4.51 41.83
N ILE A 334 -9.49 3.70 41.58
CA ILE A 334 -9.15 3.25 40.23
C ILE A 334 -10.16 2.22 39.75
N GLY A 335 -10.71 1.34 40.59
CA GLY A 335 -11.64 0.29 40.19
C GLY A 335 -10.97 -1.06 39.89
N PHE A 336 -9.92 -1.40 40.65
CA PHE A 336 -9.35 -2.74 40.62
C PHE A 336 -10.27 -3.74 41.35
N ASN A 337 -10.29 -4.99 40.87
CA ASN A 337 -11.11 -6.04 41.47
C ASN A 337 -10.55 -6.52 42.83
N GLU A 338 -9.26 -6.32 43.08
CA GLU A 338 -8.58 -6.74 44.30
C GLU A 338 -7.88 -5.54 44.96
N ALA A 339 -7.95 -5.48 46.29
CA ALA A 339 -7.36 -4.38 47.07
C ALA A 339 -5.83 -4.30 46.96
N GLY A 340 -5.15 -5.44 46.80
CA GLY A 340 -3.68 -5.49 46.66
C GLY A 340 -3.16 -4.72 45.45
N ASN A 341 -3.91 -4.76 44.35
CA ASN A 341 -3.53 -4.12 43.09
C ASN A 341 -3.37 -2.60 43.18
N GLY A 342 -4.04 -1.94 44.14
CA GLY A 342 -3.86 -0.50 44.34
C GLY A 342 -2.49 -0.15 44.91
N ARG A 343 -1.94 -1.00 45.79
CA ARG A 343 -0.57 -0.85 46.29
C ARG A 343 0.44 -1.17 45.20
N ASP A 344 0.21 -2.21 44.42
CA ASP A 344 1.12 -2.61 43.34
C ASP A 344 1.18 -1.50 42.28
N TRP A 345 0.02 -0.93 41.91
CA TRP A 345 -0.05 0.24 41.03
C TRP A 345 0.75 1.43 41.57
N ALA A 346 0.59 1.78 42.86
CA ALA A 346 1.33 2.89 43.47
C ALA A 346 2.86 2.63 43.45
N THR A 347 3.26 1.38 43.70
CA THR A 347 4.65 0.94 43.67
C THR A 347 5.23 1.02 42.25
N ASP A 348 4.48 0.57 41.25
CA ASP A 348 4.85 0.63 39.83
C ASP A 348 5.06 2.08 39.35
N ARG A 349 4.31 3.03 39.91
CA ARG A 349 4.47 4.47 39.65
C ARG A 349 5.55 5.12 40.53
N LYS A 350 6.25 4.34 41.35
CA LYS A 350 7.30 4.81 42.26
C LYS A 350 6.80 5.86 43.26
N LEU A 351 5.56 5.71 43.73
CA LEU A 351 5.02 6.56 44.78
C LEU A 351 5.64 6.19 46.13
N GLU A 352 6.11 7.21 46.85
CA GLU A 352 6.73 7.02 48.17
C GLU A 352 5.66 6.79 49.25
N PRO A 353 5.70 5.66 49.97
CA PRO A 353 4.75 5.42 51.05
C PRO A 353 5.06 6.30 52.27
N ILE A 354 4.02 6.68 53.01
CA ILE A 354 4.14 7.44 54.25
C ILE A 354 4.86 6.58 55.30
N LYS A 355 5.98 7.09 55.80
CA LYS A 355 6.83 6.37 56.76
C LYS A 355 6.18 6.29 58.14
N GLY A 356 6.40 5.17 58.82
CA GLY A 356 6.08 5.03 60.25
C GLY A 356 4.66 4.57 60.58
N MET A 357 3.76 4.40 59.61
CA MET A 357 2.39 3.94 59.85
C MET A 357 2.33 2.44 60.22
N ARG A 358 1.67 2.13 61.34
CA ARG A 358 1.43 0.77 61.81
C ARG A 358 -0.04 0.55 62.19
N SER A 359 -0.54 -0.66 61.99
CA SER A 359 -1.86 -1.07 62.45
C SER A 359 -1.89 -1.25 63.96
N SER A 360 -3.08 -1.35 64.55
CA SER A 360 -3.29 -1.73 65.94
C SER A 360 -2.68 -3.11 66.29
N ALA A 361 -2.49 -3.98 65.30
CA ALA A 361 -1.79 -5.26 65.42
C ALA A 361 -0.27 -5.17 65.14
N GLY A 362 0.30 -3.96 65.03
CA GLY A 362 1.74 -3.72 64.83
C GLY A 362 2.26 -3.93 63.41
N GLN A 363 1.40 -4.26 62.45
CA GLN A 363 1.78 -4.48 61.04
C GLN A 363 2.03 -3.17 60.30
N ARG A 364 2.99 -3.15 59.38
CA ARG A 364 3.29 -1.95 58.57
C ARG A 364 2.14 -1.66 57.61
N ILE A 365 1.57 -0.46 57.69
CA ILE A 365 0.51 0.00 56.78
C ILE A 365 1.19 0.77 55.63
N TYR A 366 0.87 0.39 54.40
CA TYR A 366 1.24 1.17 53.22
C TYR A 366 0.13 2.18 52.94
N ALA A 367 0.42 3.45 53.22
CA ALA A 367 -0.45 4.58 52.87
C ALA A 367 0.33 5.57 52.00
N PHE A 368 -0.39 6.28 51.15
CA PHE A 368 0.13 7.21 50.16
C PHE A 368 -0.62 8.53 50.27
N ARG A 369 0.06 9.66 50.05
CA ARG A 369 -0.61 10.96 50.08
C ARG A 369 -1.56 11.08 48.90
N PHE A 370 -2.75 11.66 49.14
CA PHE A 370 -3.72 11.90 48.08
C PHE A 370 -3.12 12.68 46.90
N SER A 371 -2.33 13.73 47.18
CA SER A 371 -1.69 14.58 46.18
C SER A 371 -0.78 13.82 45.23
N ASP A 372 -0.08 12.81 45.74
CA ASP A 372 0.89 12.03 44.96
C ASP A 372 0.15 11.06 44.04
N VAL A 373 -0.92 10.44 44.55
CA VAL A 373 -1.83 9.59 43.75
C VAL A 373 -2.59 10.41 42.70
N GLU A 374 -3.09 11.59 43.06
CA GLU A 374 -3.77 12.53 42.15
C GLU A 374 -2.83 12.95 41.02
N SER A 375 -1.62 13.38 41.34
CA SER A 375 -0.61 13.78 40.34
C SER A 375 -0.25 12.62 39.40
N ALA A 376 -0.07 11.41 39.94
CA ALA A 376 0.21 10.22 39.15
C ALA A 376 -0.93 9.87 38.19
N ILE A 377 -2.18 9.85 38.66
CA ILE A 377 -3.33 9.57 37.79
C ILE A 377 -3.48 10.66 36.72
N LEU A 378 -3.35 11.94 37.08
CA LEU A 378 -3.45 13.06 36.13
C LEU A 378 -2.37 13.00 35.04
N SER A 379 -1.15 12.59 35.38
CA SER A 379 -0.07 12.37 34.40
C SER A 379 -0.36 11.25 33.40
N GLU A 380 -1.31 10.37 33.68
CA GLU A 380 -1.72 9.27 32.81
C GLU A 380 -2.93 9.62 31.92
N LEU A 381 -3.43 10.87 31.98
CA LEU A 381 -4.45 11.33 31.04
C LEU A 381 -3.96 11.18 29.58
N PRO A 382 -4.88 10.95 28.62
CA PRO A 382 -4.48 10.75 27.23
C PRO A 382 -3.63 11.91 26.67
N HIS A 383 -2.65 11.58 25.85
CA HIS A 383 -1.81 12.59 25.22
C HIS A 383 -2.63 13.55 24.36
N GLY A 384 -2.46 14.86 24.56
CA GLY A 384 -3.21 15.90 23.84
C GLY A 384 -4.59 16.21 24.42
N PHE A 385 -4.98 15.59 25.54
CA PHE A 385 -6.16 15.96 26.31
C PHE A 385 -6.16 17.48 26.60
N PRO A 386 -7.30 18.20 26.46
CA PRO A 386 -8.66 17.70 26.27
C PRO A 386 -9.10 17.42 24.82
N ILE A 387 -8.20 17.57 23.84
CA ILE A 387 -8.53 17.40 22.42
C ILE A 387 -8.31 15.94 22.00
N PHE A 388 -9.38 15.25 21.59
CA PHE A 388 -9.37 13.88 21.10
C PHE A 388 -8.79 13.77 19.69
N ASP A 389 -9.18 14.69 18.80
CA ASP A 389 -8.70 14.72 17.42
C ASP A 389 -8.31 16.15 17.02
N LYS A 390 -7.00 16.40 16.95
CA LYS A 390 -6.47 17.73 16.61
C LYS A 390 -6.90 18.24 15.23
N GLN A 391 -7.24 17.34 14.31
CA GLN A 391 -7.65 17.71 12.95
C GLN A 391 -9.06 18.34 12.91
N THR A 392 -9.97 17.84 13.74
CA THR A 392 -11.36 18.32 13.81
C THR A 392 -11.62 19.24 15.00
N GLY A 393 -10.73 19.26 15.99
CA GLY A 393 -10.94 19.95 17.26
C GLY A 393 -11.85 19.18 18.22
N LEU A 394 -12.26 17.95 17.89
CA LEU A 394 -13.15 17.11 18.69
C LEU A 394 -12.57 16.91 20.10
N ARG A 395 -13.37 17.18 21.13
CA ARG A 395 -12.98 16.98 22.54
C ARG A 395 -13.23 15.55 23.01
N TYR A 396 -12.56 15.13 24.07
CA TYR A 396 -12.78 13.80 24.67
C TYR A 396 -14.20 13.66 25.24
N SER A 397 -14.77 14.73 25.80
CA SER A 397 -16.15 14.79 26.29
C SER A 397 -17.21 14.64 25.20
N GLU A 398 -16.86 14.89 23.95
CA GLU A 398 -17.75 14.92 22.79
C GLU A 398 -17.59 13.69 21.88
N ALA A 399 -16.47 12.97 22.01
CA ALA A 399 -16.11 11.84 21.15
C ALA A 399 -16.98 10.61 21.44
N LEU A 400 -17.53 9.98 20.39
CA LEU A 400 -18.25 8.72 20.55
C LEU A 400 -17.29 7.56 20.87
N MET A 401 -16.04 7.64 20.41
CA MET A 401 -15.04 6.58 20.52
C MET A 401 -14.09 6.76 21.73
N VAL A 402 -14.68 7.09 22.88
CA VAL A 402 -14.00 7.15 24.18
C VAL A 402 -14.60 6.13 25.13
N VAL A 403 -13.76 5.43 25.88
CA VAL A 403 -14.15 4.42 26.87
C VAL A 403 -13.37 4.62 28.16
N ARG A 404 -13.73 3.92 29.24
CA ARG A 404 -12.86 3.85 30.41
C ARG A 404 -11.61 3.07 30.08
N ARG A 405 -10.51 3.36 30.75
CA ARG A 405 -9.29 2.57 30.58
C ARG A 405 -9.56 1.13 31.01
N GLN A 406 -9.04 0.17 30.25
CA GLN A 406 -9.31 -1.28 30.38
C GLN A 406 -10.76 -1.72 30.03
N GLU A 407 -11.59 -0.92 29.35
CA GLU A 407 -12.95 -1.36 28.95
C GLU A 407 -12.95 -2.59 28.01
N PHE A 408 -11.88 -2.76 27.22
CA PHE A 408 -11.67 -3.89 26.31
C PHE A 408 -10.84 -5.05 26.89
N ALA A 409 -10.45 -4.97 28.16
CA ALA A 409 -9.67 -6.02 28.81
C ALA A 409 -10.49 -7.32 28.97
N ASP A 410 -9.80 -8.43 29.24
CA ASP A 410 -10.45 -9.69 29.54
C ASP A 410 -11.17 -9.69 30.88
N ARG A 411 -12.14 -10.61 31.01
CA ARG A 411 -12.92 -10.81 32.23
C ARG A 411 -11.96 -11.05 33.40
N GLY A 412 -12.19 -10.34 34.50
CA GLY A 412 -11.35 -10.43 35.71
C GLY A 412 -10.35 -9.29 35.88
N ARG A 413 -10.13 -8.42 34.87
CA ARG A 413 -9.42 -7.15 35.07
C ARG A 413 -10.38 -6.03 35.46
N GLY A 414 -10.00 -5.22 36.45
CA GLY A 414 -10.80 -4.06 36.88
C GLY A 414 -10.84 -2.97 35.79
N ARG A 415 -12.03 -2.41 35.54
CA ARG A 415 -12.23 -1.29 34.61
C ARG A 415 -11.98 0.01 35.35
N TRP A 416 -11.18 0.89 34.77
CA TRP A 416 -10.75 2.08 35.52
C TRP A 416 -11.89 3.08 35.65
N ARG A 417 -12.29 3.42 36.88
CA ARG A 417 -13.42 4.30 37.18
C ARG A 417 -13.07 5.78 37.09
N CYS A 418 -11.79 6.12 37.17
CA CYS A 418 -11.29 7.49 37.15
C CYS A 418 -10.48 7.86 35.91
N MET A 419 -10.41 6.96 34.91
CA MET A 419 -9.53 7.16 33.74
C MET A 419 -10.20 6.73 32.46
N ILE A 420 -9.92 7.48 31.40
CA ILE A 420 -10.45 7.30 30.05
C ILE A 420 -9.36 6.82 29.10
N ALA A 421 -9.79 6.22 27.99
CA ALA A 421 -8.93 5.84 26.89
C ALA A 421 -9.70 5.96 25.56
N PRO A 422 -9.04 6.39 24.47
CA PRO A 422 -9.61 6.29 23.13
C PRO A 422 -9.78 4.81 22.72
N VAL A 423 -10.84 4.52 21.97
CA VAL A 423 -10.98 3.22 21.29
C VAL A 423 -9.96 3.13 20.17
N SER A 424 -9.15 2.08 20.17
CA SER A 424 -8.12 1.85 19.15
C SER A 424 -8.58 0.91 18.03
N TYR A 425 -7.91 0.99 16.89
CA TYR A 425 -8.00 0.01 15.80
C TYR A 425 -7.77 -1.41 16.32
N GLY A 426 -6.80 -1.59 17.22
CA GLY A 426 -6.52 -2.87 17.85
C GLY A 426 -7.70 -3.42 18.64
N ASN A 427 -8.46 -2.57 19.36
CA ASN A 427 -9.63 -3.00 20.13
C ASN A 427 -10.71 -3.60 19.22
N ILE A 428 -10.98 -2.94 18.10
CA ILE A 428 -12.00 -3.40 17.14
C ILE A 428 -11.48 -4.59 16.32
N MET A 429 -10.32 -4.44 15.68
CA MET A 429 -9.79 -5.44 14.77
C MET A 429 -9.47 -6.76 15.48
N ASN A 430 -8.86 -6.73 16.67
CA ASN A 430 -8.58 -7.97 17.41
C ASN A 430 -9.84 -8.66 17.90
N SER A 431 -10.96 -7.93 18.03
CA SER A 431 -12.25 -8.55 18.36
C SER A 431 -12.79 -9.40 17.21
N PHE A 432 -12.44 -9.14 15.95
CA PHE A 432 -12.98 -9.88 14.80
C PHE A 432 -11.93 -10.70 14.03
N HIS A 433 -10.63 -10.39 14.13
CA HIS A 433 -9.60 -11.12 13.38
C HIS A 433 -9.12 -12.39 14.04
N LYS A 434 -9.33 -12.51 15.35
CA LYS A 434 -8.73 -13.58 16.13
C LYS A 434 -9.69 -14.76 16.23
N PRO A 435 -9.17 -16.01 16.24
CA PRO A 435 -9.98 -17.21 16.47
C PRO A 435 -10.79 -17.16 17.78
N ASP A 436 -10.26 -16.54 18.83
CA ASP A 436 -10.90 -16.33 20.14
C ASP A 436 -11.65 -14.97 20.25
N GLY A 437 -11.96 -14.38 19.09
CA GLY A 437 -12.65 -13.10 18.97
C GLY A 437 -14.12 -13.11 19.43
N VAL A 438 -14.82 -12.03 19.15
CA VAL A 438 -16.22 -11.79 19.51
C VAL A 438 -17.15 -12.88 18.98
N PHE A 439 -16.89 -13.42 17.78
CA PHE A 439 -17.68 -14.52 17.26
C PHE A 439 -17.55 -15.77 18.12
N ALA A 440 -16.34 -16.15 18.54
CA ALA A 440 -16.13 -17.27 19.45
C ALA A 440 -16.73 -17.00 20.84
N ARG A 441 -16.51 -15.79 21.39
CA ARG A 441 -17.08 -15.39 22.70
C ARG A 441 -18.60 -15.46 22.77
N LEU A 442 -19.28 -15.26 21.63
CA LEU A 442 -20.74 -15.32 21.51
C LEU A 442 -21.26 -16.68 21.02
N GLY A 443 -20.38 -17.68 20.91
CA GLY A 443 -20.72 -19.04 20.46
C GLY A 443 -21.18 -19.10 19.00
N LEU A 444 -20.63 -18.24 18.14
CA LEU A 444 -20.91 -18.20 16.69
C LEU A 444 -19.78 -18.78 15.85
N SER A 445 -18.61 -19.02 16.44
CA SER A 445 -17.40 -19.55 15.81
C SER A 445 -16.79 -20.61 16.70
N THR A 446 -16.15 -21.62 16.12
CA THR A 446 -15.39 -22.64 16.87
C THR A 446 -13.88 -22.50 16.62
N PRO A 447 -13.01 -23.04 17.48
CA PRO A 447 -11.57 -23.04 17.26
C PRO A 447 -11.13 -23.80 16.00
N GLU A 448 -11.85 -24.86 15.63
CA GLU A 448 -11.56 -25.71 14.46
C GLU A 448 -11.90 -25.00 13.15
N ASN A 449 -12.97 -24.18 13.16
CA ASN A 449 -13.43 -23.41 12.01
C ASN A 449 -13.65 -21.94 12.43
N PRO A 450 -12.56 -21.17 12.59
CA PRO A 450 -12.64 -19.81 13.08
C PRO A 450 -13.23 -18.87 12.01
N ILE A 451 -14.33 -18.20 12.36
CA ILE A 451 -14.88 -17.10 11.58
C ILE A 451 -14.09 -15.85 11.92
N VAL A 452 -13.50 -15.21 10.91
CA VAL A 452 -12.73 -13.98 11.07
C VAL A 452 -13.19 -12.92 10.08
N LEU A 453 -13.12 -11.65 10.49
CA LEU A 453 -13.54 -10.52 9.66
C LEU A 453 -12.63 -9.31 9.88
N LYS A 454 -12.25 -8.65 8.78
CA LYS A 454 -11.53 -7.38 8.76
C LYS A 454 -12.48 -6.24 8.47
N THR A 455 -12.26 -5.12 9.16
CA THR A 455 -13.03 -3.88 9.03
C THR A 455 -13.06 -3.38 7.59
N HIS A 456 -11.94 -3.51 6.87
CA HIS A 456 -11.82 -3.08 5.47
C HIS A 456 -12.61 -3.94 4.48
N GLN A 457 -12.86 -5.23 4.78
CA GLN A 457 -13.64 -6.12 3.92
C GLN A 457 -15.09 -5.63 3.75
N LEU A 458 -15.69 -5.04 4.79
CA LEU A 458 -17.04 -4.45 4.70
C LEU A 458 -17.10 -3.30 3.69
N ARG A 459 -16.04 -2.49 3.60
CA ARG A 459 -15.96 -1.42 2.59
C ARG A 459 -15.87 -1.97 1.17
N HIS A 460 -15.11 -3.06 0.96
CA HIS A 460 -15.05 -3.75 -0.33
C HIS A 460 -16.42 -4.34 -0.71
N TRP A 461 -17.05 -5.03 0.25
CA TRP A 461 -18.37 -5.62 0.08
C TRP A 461 -19.44 -4.58 -0.28
N LEU A 462 -19.55 -3.48 0.47
CA LEU A 462 -20.53 -2.42 0.19
C LEU A 462 -20.33 -1.75 -1.17
N ASN A 463 -19.09 -1.46 -1.56
CA ASN A 463 -18.82 -0.89 -2.89
C ASN A 463 -19.24 -1.88 -4.00
N THR A 464 -18.92 -3.16 -3.82
CA THR A 464 -19.28 -4.20 -4.81
C THR A 464 -20.80 -4.37 -4.89
N VAL A 465 -21.51 -4.37 -3.76
CA VAL A 465 -22.98 -4.42 -3.71
C VAL A 465 -23.59 -3.18 -4.38
N ALA A 466 -23.06 -1.98 -4.11
CA ALA A 466 -23.53 -0.74 -4.74
C ALA A 466 -23.35 -0.76 -6.26
N GLN A 467 -22.21 -1.23 -6.75
CA GLN A 467 -21.97 -1.38 -8.19
C GLN A 467 -22.88 -2.40 -8.85
N ARG A 468 -23.17 -3.51 -8.15
CA ARG A 468 -24.18 -4.50 -8.60
C ARG A 468 -25.58 -3.92 -8.61
N GLY A 469 -25.87 -3.01 -7.67
CA GLY A 469 -27.12 -2.25 -7.59
C GLY A 469 -27.25 -1.14 -8.64
N GLY A 470 -26.21 -0.89 -9.45
CA GLY A 470 -26.26 0.06 -10.56
C GLY A 470 -25.78 1.48 -10.24
N LEU A 471 -25.25 1.74 -9.05
CA LEU A 471 -24.68 3.06 -8.73
C LEU A 471 -23.48 3.36 -9.64
N THR A 472 -23.41 4.60 -10.10
CA THR A 472 -22.31 5.12 -10.91
C THR A 472 -21.05 5.30 -10.06
N GLU A 473 -19.89 5.31 -10.72
CA GLU A 473 -18.60 5.58 -10.06
C GLU A 473 -18.58 6.93 -9.32
N ALA A 474 -19.33 7.92 -9.81
CA ALA A 474 -19.45 9.22 -9.16
C ALA A 474 -20.27 9.15 -7.87
N GLU A 475 -21.42 8.46 -7.89
CA GLU A 475 -22.26 8.25 -6.70
C GLU A 475 -21.52 7.43 -5.64
N ILE A 476 -20.80 6.39 -6.06
CA ILE A 476 -19.99 5.56 -5.16
C ILE A 476 -18.84 6.36 -4.55
N ALA A 477 -18.16 7.19 -5.34
CA ALA A 477 -17.10 8.06 -4.84
C ALA A 477 -17.65 9.05 -3.81
N ALA A 478 -18.79 9.68 -4.09
CA ALA A 478 -19.47 10.58 -3.17
C ALA A 478 -19.88 9.87 -1.87
N TRP A 479 -20.58 8.74 -1.97
CA TRP A 479 -21.01 7.94 -0.80
C TRP A 479 -19.83 7.41 0.03
N SER A 480 -18.72 7.09 -0.62
CA SER A 480 -17.48 6.61 0.00
C SER A 480 -16.55 7.71 0.53
N GLY A 481 -16.87 8.98 0.31
CA GLY A 481 -16.01 10.13 0.67
C GLY A 481 -14.68 10.18 -0.11
N ARG A 482 -14.71 9.93 -1.42
CA ARG A 482 -13.54 9.97 -2.32
C ARG A 482 -13.63 11.17 -3.25
N LEU A 483 -12.52 11.89 -3.44
CA LEU A 483 -12.44 12.99 -4.43
C LEU A 483 -12.30 12.49 -5.87
N ASP A 484 -11.55 11.41 -6.07
CA ASP A 484 -11.29 10.84 -7.39
C ASP A 484 -11.98 9.48 -7.52
N ARG A 485 -12.79 9.33 -8.58
CA ARG A 485 -13.46 8.09 -8.97
C ARG A 485 -12.49 6.94 -9.21
N ARG A 486 -11.25 7.20 -9.63
CA ARG A 486 -10.22 6.17 -9.82
C ARG A 486 -9.88 5.45 -8.51
N GLN A 487 -10.17 6.05 -7.35
CA GLN A 487 -10.01 5.41 -6.05
C GLN A 487 -11.04 4.31 -5.76
N ASN A 488 -12.03 4.10 -6.64
CA ASN A 488 -13.00 3.02 -6.55
C ASN A 488 -12.46 1.68 -7.09
N GLU A 489 -11.53 1.71 -8.06
CA GLU A 489 -11.03 0.51 -8.75
C GLU A 489 -10.58 -0.62 -7.81
N PRO A 490 -9.82 -0.36 -6.71
CA PRO A 490 -9.42 -1.43 -5.79
C PRO A 490 -10.59 -2.05 -5.00
N TYR A 491 -11.78 -1.46 -5.05
CA TYR A 491 -12.98 -1.85 -4.33
C TYR A 491 -14.07 -2.46 -5.21
N ASP A 492 -13.85 -2.49 -6.53
CA ASP A 492 -14.74 -3.16 -7.48
C ASP A 492 -14.32 -4.61 -7.62
N HIS A 493 -15.14 -5.50 -7.05
CA HIS A 493 -14.90 -6.94 -7.12
C HIS A 493 -15.85 -7.66 -8.08
N ARG A 494 -16.51 -6.94 -8.99
CA ARG A 494 -17.32 -7.57 -10.03
C ARG A 494 -16.45 -8.41 -10.95
N THR A 495 -16.99 -9.54 -11.44
CA THR A 495 -16.31 -10.33 -12.46
C THR A 495 -16.29 -9.58 -13.80
N PRO A 496 -15.36 -9.89 -14.72
CA PRO A 496 -15.38 -9.36 -16.07
C PRO A 496 -16.73 -9.55 -16.78
N GLU A 497 -17.39 -10.69 -16.53
CA GLU A 497 -18.72 -11.01 -17.05
C GLU A 497 -19.79 -10.06 -16.46
N GLU A 498 -19.77 -9.83 -15.15
CA GLU A 498 -20.67 -8.88 -14.48
C GLU A 498 -20.48 -7.45 -15.02
N MET A 499 -19.22 -7.02 -15.21
CA MET A 499 -18.91 -5.70 -15.79
C MET A 499 -19.42 -5.57 -17.24
N LEU A 500 -19.25 -6.62 -18.05
CA LEU A 500 -19.74 -6.65 -19.43
C LEU A 500 -21.27 -6.61 -19.47
N GLN A 501 -21.94 -7.35 -18.59
CA GLN A 501 -23.40 -7.33 -18.48
C GLN A 501 -23.92 -5.96 -18.03
N ALA A 502 -23.27 -5.33 -17.04
CA ALA A 502 -23.62 -4.00 -16.57
C ALA A 502 -23.45 -2.95 -17.69
N LYS A 503 -22.35 -3.02 -18.46
CA LYS A 503 -22.14 -2.16 -19.64
C LYS A 503 -23.24 -2.37 -20.68
N ARG A 504 -23.57 -3.62 -21.02
CA ARG A 504 -24.65 -3.93 -21.97
C ARG A 504 -26.01 -3.40 -21.52
N ARG A 505 -26.34 -3.50 -20.23
CA ARG A 505 -27.57 -2.93 -19.66
C ARG A 505 -27.60 -1.41 -19.82
N ARG A 506 -26.50 -0.74 -19.45
CA ARG A 506 -26.37 0.71 -19.57
C ARG A 506 -26.45 1.18 -21.03
N ASP A 507 -25.77 0.49 -21.94
CA ASP A 507 -25.83 0.78 -23.37
C ASP A 507 -27.28 0.67 -23.88
N LYS A 508 -28.03 -0.35 -23.43
CA LYS A 508 -29.45 -0.55 -23.75
C LYS A 508 -30.34 0.55 -23.16
N GLU A 509 -30.11 0.97 -21.93
CA GLU A 509 -30.83 2.08 -21.29
C GLU A 509 -30.58 3.40 -22.01
N VAL A 510 -29.32 3.73 -22.29
CA VAL A 510 -28.94 4.95 -23.04
C VAL A 510 -29.57 4.97 -24.42
N ALA A 511 -29.54 3.85 -25.14
CA ALA A 511 -30.22 3.68 -26.41
C ALA A 511 -31.73 3.86 -26.33
N THR A 512 -32.36 3.31 -25.29
CA THR A 512 -33.80 3.46 -25.05
C THR A 512 -34.16 4.93 -24.81
N ILE A 513 -33.36 5.64 -24.00
CA ILE A 513 -33.53 7.07 -23.74
C ILE A 513 -33.29 7.91 -25.01
N ALA A 514 -32.28 7.56 -25.81
CA ALA A 514 -31.92 8.25 -27.04
C ALA A 514 -32.75 7.84 -28.28
N GLY A 515 -33.78 6.99 -28.11
CA GLY A 515 -34.62 6.51 -29.21
C GLY A 515 -33.87 5.74 -30.31
N THR A 516 -32.66 5.25 -30.02
CA THR A 516 -31.76 4.62 -30.98
C THR A 516 -31.56 3.16 -30.59
N ALA A 517 -31.84 2.21 -31.47
CA ALA A 517 -31.58 0.80 -31.18
C ALA A 517 -30.07 0.55 -31.01
N VAL A 518 -29.63 -0.02 -29.88
CA VAL A 518 -28.24 -0.51 -29.76
C VAL A 518 -28.03 -1.58 -30.82
N ARG A 519 -27.23 -1.25 -31.85
CA ARG A 519 -26.82 -2.24 -32.85
C ARG A 519 -25.69 -3.07 -32.26
N VAL A 520 -26.03 -4.07 -31.45
CA VAL A 520 -25.07 -5.10 -31.05
C VAL A 520 -24.79 -5.93 -32.29
N ASN A 521 -23.60 -5.81 -32.88
CA ASN A 521 -23.22 -6.66 -34.01
C ASN A 521 -23.24 -8.12 -33.54
N PRO A 522 -24.09 -8.99 -34.12
CA PRO A 522 -24.10 -10.40 -33.77
C PRO A 522 -22.73 -11.02 -34.12
N PRO A 523 -22.32 -12.10 -33.42
CA PRO A 523 -21.13 -12.86 -33.80
C PRO A 523 -21.27 -13.29 -35.26
N VAL A 524 -20.30 -12.89 -36.08
CA VAL A 524 -20.29 -13.19 -37.51
C VAL A 524 -19.76 -14.61 -37.68
N ALA A 525 -20.43 -15.43 -38.48
CA ALA A 525 -19.97 -16.78 -38.77
C ALA A 525 -18.60 -16.74 -39.49
N ARG A 526 -17.73 -17.73 -39.25
CA ARG A 526 -16.34 -17.75 -39.75
C ARG A 526 -16.23 -17.55 -41.26
N ASN A 527 -17.21 -18.05 -42.01
CA ASN A 527 -17.33 -17.90 -43.46
C ASN A 527 -17.72 -16.47 -43.89
N GLU A 528 -18.60 -15.79 -43.15
CA GLU A 528 -18.96 -14.39 -43.41
C GLU A 528 -17.84 -13.41 -43.03
N ALA A 529 -17.03 -13.75 -42.03
CA ALA A 529 -15.84 -12.99 -41.66
C ALA A 529 -14.77 -13.03 -42.77
N ALA A 530 -14.59 -14.19 -43.40
CA ALA A 530 -13.66 -14.37 -44.53
C ALA A 530 -14.07 -13.58 -45.80
N ALA A 531 -15.36 -13.22 -45.92
CA ALA A 531 -15.88 -12.46 -47.06
C ALA A 531 -15.78 -10.93 -46.88
N ARG A 532 -15.44 -10.43 -45.69
CA ARG A 532 -15.22 -8.99 -45.45
C ARG A 532 -13.82 -8.61 -45.92
N ALA A 533 -13.72 -7.55 -46.72
CA ALA A 533 -12.45 -7.01 -47.21
C ALA A 533 -11.47 -6.81 -46.03
N GLY A 534 -10.35 -7.51 -46.07
CA GLY A 534 -9.34 -7.49 -45.01
C GLY A 534 -8.88 -6.07 -44.72
N HIS A 535 -8.87 -5.69 -43.44
CA HIS A 535 -8.30 -4.42 -43.01
C HIS A 535 -6.77 -4.50 -43.13
N GLY A 536 -6.24 -4.14 -44.30
CA GLY A 536 -4.82 -3.86 -44.51
C GLY A 536 -4.45 -2.44 -44.07
N HIS A 537 -3.15 -2.19 -43.87
CA HIS A 537 -2.63 -0.82 -43.74
C HIS A 537 -1.66 -0.49 -44.88
N ALA A 538 -1.55 0.80 -45.20
CA ALA A 538 -0.56 1.31 -46.14
C ALA A 538 0.84 1.31 -45.50
N THR A 539 1.85 1.15 -46.35
CA THR A 539 3.28 1.29 -46.05
C THR A 539 3.88 2.27 -47.05
N ASP A 540 5.09 2.75 -46.82
CA ASP A 540 5.75 3.71 -47.71
C ASP A 540 5.95 3.18 -49.14
N ILE A 541 6.01 1.86 -49.33
CA ILE A 541 6.30 1.20 -50.62
C ILE A 541 5.18 0.23 -51.07
N GLY A 542 3.96 0.37 -50.53
CA GLY A 542 2.82 -0.49 -50.93
C GLY A 542 1.80 -0.71 -49.81
N PHE A 543 1.10 -1.85 -49.85
CA PHE A 543 0.00 -2.19 -48.96
C PHE A 543 0.20 -3.56 -48.32
N CYS A 544 -0.23 -3.70 -47.06
CA CYS A 544 -0.24 -4.97 -46.35
C CYS A 544 -1.61 -5.65 -46.50
N GLY A 545 -1.64 -6.88 -47.02
CA GLY A 545 -2.86 -7.71 -47.07
C GLY A 545 -3.08 -8.57 -45.82
N HIS A 546 -2.40 -8.30 -44.70
CA HIS A 546 -2.55 -9.07 -43.47
C HIS A 546 -3.87 -8.72 -42.76
N ASP A 547 -4.60 -9.74 -42.32
CA ASP A 547 -5.82 -9.56 -41.55
C ASP A 547 -5.48 -9.34 -40.06
N PHE A 548 -5.43 -8.08 -39.66
CA PHE A 548 -5.15 -7.68 -38.29
C PHE A 548 -6.29 -8.01 -37.32
N ALA A 549 -7.49 -8.37 -37.81
CA ALA A 549 -8.59 -8.78 -36.94
C ALA A 549 -8.40 -10.23 -36.44
N SER A 550 -7.69 -11.08 -37.18
CA SER A 550 -7.46 -12.48 -36.79
C SER A 550 -6.13 -12.72 -36.07
N SER A 551 -5.07 -11.96 -36.37
CA SER A 551 -3.80 -12.06 -35.64
C SER A 551 -2.93 -10.80 -35.76
N PRO A 552 -2.03 -10.52 -34.80
CA PRO A 552 -1.01 -9.48 -34.98
C PRO A 552 -0.03 -9.85 -36.10
N CYS A 553 0.63 -8.85 -36.71
CA CYS A 553 1.59 -9.08 -37.79
C CYS A 553 2.92 -9.62 -37.25
N MET A 554 3.31 -10.81 -37.72
CA MET A 554 4.57 -11.47 -37.34
C MET A 554 5.80 -10.96 -38.12
N MET A 555 5.57 -10.11 -39.14
CA MET A 555 6.58 -9.48 -39.99
C MET A 555 6.54 -7.95 -39.86
N PHE A 556 6.05 -7.42 -38.73
CA PHE A 556 5.89 -5.99 -38.52
C PHE A 556 7.22 -5.25 -38.74
N MET A 557 7.20 -4.14 -39.48
CA MET A 557 8.37 -3.38 -39.94
C MET A 557 9.34 -4.11 -40.90
N GLN A 558 9.09 -5.37 -41.26
CA GLN A 558 9.84 -6.12 -42.27
C GLN A 558 9.00 -6.35 -43.55
N CYS A 559 8.14 -5.40 -43.89
CA CYS A 559 7.14 -5.54 -44.95
C CYS A 559 7.74 -5.89 -46.32
N LEU A 560 8.92 -5.35 -46.67
CA LEU A 560 9.64 -5.62 -47.91
C LEU A 560 9.98 -7.12 -48.10
N HIS A 561 10.12 -7.85 -46.98
CA HIS A 561 10.43 -9.28 -46.95
C HIS A 561 9.16 -10.16 -46.86
N CYS A 562 7.98 -9.56 -46.73
CA CYS A 562 6.73 -10.26 -46.49
C CYS A 562 5.98 -10.57 -47.80
N THR A 563 5.55 -11.83 -47.99
CA THR A 563 4.72 -12.24 -49.14
C THR A 563 3.29 -11.71 -49.10
N LYS A 564 2.85 -11.14 -47.96
CA LYS A 564 1.54 -10.46 -47.85
C LYS A 564 1.62 -8.98 -48.23
N HIS A 565 2.81 -8.43 -48.40
CA HIS A 565 3.00 -7.07 -48.89
C HIS A 565 2.78 -7.03 -50.41
N THR A 566 2.11 -5.99 -50.89
CA THR A 566 1.71 -5.89 -52.28
C THR A 566 1.79 -4.44 -52.72
N CYS A 567 2.36 -4.22 -53.90
CA CYS A 567 2.50 -2.92 -54.54
C CYS A 567 1.59 -2.89 -55.78
N VAL A 568 1.10 -1.73 -56.18
CA VAL A 568 0.38 -1.56 -57.44
C VAL A 568 1.13 -0.53 -58.27
N LYS A 569 1.60 -0.92 -59.47
CA LYS A 569 2.32 -0.03 -60.38
C LYS A 569 1.39 1.09 -60.87
N GLY A 570 1.89 2.33 -60.94
CA GLY A 570 1.12 3.49 -61.41
C GLY A 570 0.02 3.98 -60.45
N HIS A 571 -0.27 3.28 -59.35
CA HIS A 571 -1.30 3.71 -58.38
C HIS A 571 -0.89 4.96 -57.60
N ASP A 572 0.40 5.09 -57.27
CA ASP A 572 0.96 6.28 -56.64
C ASP A 572 2.06 6.86 -57.53
N PRO A 573 1.91 8.11 -58.05
CA PRO A 573 2.90 8.74 -58.91
C PRO A 573 4.30 8.88 -58.29
N ARG A 574 4.41 8.87 -56.95
CA ARG A 574 5.68 8.99 -56.21
C ARG A 574 6.22 7.65 -55.72
N HIS A 575 5.63 6.54 -56.14
CA HIS A 575 6.06 5.22 -55.67
C HIS A 575 7.52 4.92 -56.04
N LEU A 576 7.86 5.15 -57.31
CA LEU A 576 9.21 4.90 -57.81
C LEU A 576 10.25 5.76 -57.05
N GLU A 577 9.95 7.05 -56.85
CA GLU A 577 10.77 7.99 -56.07
C GLU A 577 11.01 7.48 -54.62
N ARG A 578 9.99 6.94 -53.95
CA ARG A 578 10.14 6.42 -52.59
C ARG A 578 10.99 5.14 -52.53
N VAL A 579 10.90 4.29 -53.55
CA VAL A 579 11.76 3.10 -53.66
C VAL A 579 13.21 3.50 -53.94
N GLU A 580 13.45 4.49 -54.80
CA GLU A 580 14.78 5.07 -55.04
C GLU A 580 15.37 5.66 -53.75
N PHE A 581 14.59 6.47 -53.04
CA PHE A 581 15.03 7.06 -51.77
C PHE A 581 15.36 6.00 -50.71
N ALA A 582 14.54 4.95 -50.60
CA ALA A 582 14.81 3.83 -49.70
C ALA A 582 16.09 3.08 -50.09
N LEU A 583 16.34 2.91 -51.39
CA LEU A 583 17.53 2.24 -51.92
C LEU A 583 18.81 3.05 -51.63
N GLU A 584 18.78 4.37 -51.86
CA GLU A 584 19.88 5.26 -51.52
C GLU A 584 20.22 5.24 -50.02
N ARG A 585 19.18 5.29 -49.18
CA ARG A 585 19.34 5.21 -47.72
C ARG A 585 19.94 3.87 -47.31
N ALA A 586 19.47 2.76 -47.87
CA ALA A 586 19.99 1.43 -47.56
C ALA A 586 21.47 1.28 -47.98
N ARG A 587 21.86 1.83 -49.14
CA ARG A 587 23.26 1.85 -49.61
C ARG A 587 24.17 2.66 -48.68
N ARG A 588 23.70 3.80 -48.17
CA ARG A 588 24.46 4.59 -47.18
C ARG A 588 24.67 3.82 -45.88
N SER A 589 23.61 3.20 -45.35
CA SER A 589 23.72 2.38 -44.13
C SER A 589 24.60 1.14 -44.33
N LEU A 590 24.61 0.54 -45.54
CA LEU A 590 25.55 -0.53 -45.86
C LEU A 590 27.00 -0.04 -45.77
N ALA A 591 27.32 1.13 -46.32
CA ALA A 591 28.69 1.68 -46.24
C ALA A 591 29.13 1.94 -44.79
N GLU A 592 28.23 2.44 -43.95
CA GLU A 592 28.48 2.61 -42.51
C GLU A 592 28.70 1.26 -41.80
N ALA A 593 27.89 0.25 -42.13
CA ALA A 593 28.03 -1.09 -41.57
C ALA A 593 29.33 -1.78 -42.04
N GLU A 594 29.73 -1.62 -43.29
CA GLU A 594 31.00 -2.15 -43.82
C GLU A 594 32.21 -1.46 -43.16
N ALA A 595 32.13 -0.15 -42.89
CA ALA A 595 33.14 0.58 -42.14
C ALA A 595 33.22 0.14 -40.66
N ALA A 596 32.09 -0.23 -40.06
CA ALA A 596 32.02 -0.79 -38.71
C ALA A 596 32.61 -2.22 -38.66
N LEU A 597 32.32 -3.03 -39.67
CA LEU A 597 32.87 -4.39 -39.81
C LEU A 597 34.40 -4.36 -39.99
N ALA A 598 34.93 -3.42 -40.77
CA ALA A 598 36.37 -3.22 -40.93
C ALA A 598 37.08 -2.80 -39.62
N LYS A 599 36.33 -2.28 -38.63
CA LYS A 599 36.82 -1.94 -37.29
C LYS A 599 36.59 -3.07 -36.28
N GLU A 600 36.14 -4.24 -36.73
CA GLU A 600 35.87 -5.42 -35.92
C GLU A 600 34.86 -5.18 -34.78
N TYR A 601 33.89 -4.28 -34.98
CA TYR A 601 32.79 -4.13 -34.03
C TYR A 601 31.91 -5.38 -34.01
N GLU A 602 31.68 -5.92 -32.82
CA GLU A 602 30.84 -7.10 -32.60
C GLU A 602 29.43 -6.91 -33.16
N GLY A 603 28.96 -7.85 -33.98
CA GLY A 603 27.64 -7.83 -34.64
C GLY A 603 27.53 -6.97 -35.90
N ALA A 604 28.61 -6.35 -36.37
CA ALA A 604 28.60 -5.56 -37.61
C ALA A 604 28.39 -6.43 -38.88
N ASP A 605 28.79 -7.70 -38.84
CA ASP A 605 28.60 -8.68 -39.91
C ASP A 605 27.11 -8.96 -40.18
N ASP A 606 26.30 -9.05 -39.11
CA ASP A 606 24.85 -9.18 -39.21
C ASP A 606 24.21 -7.97 -39.88
N TRP A 607 24.71 -6.77 -39.59
CA TRP A 607 24.20 -5.52 -40.16
C TRP A 607 24.53 -5.40 -41.64
N VAL A 608 25.75 -5.76 -42.03
CA VAL A 608 26.17 -5.82 -43.45
C VAL A 608 25.26 -6.78 -44.23
N ARG A 609 25.04 -7.99 -43.70
CA ARG A 609 24.13 -8.98 -44.32
C ARG A 609 22.71 -8.41 -44.46
N ALA A 610 22.17 -7.84 -43.40
CA ALA A 610 20.81 -7.32 -43.39
C ALA A 610 20.59 -6.18 -44.39
N HIS A 611 21.57 -5.29 -44.55
CA HIS A 611 21.51 -4.19 -45.52
C HIS A 611 21.66 -4.67 -46.96
N ARG A 612 22.55 -5.62 -47.24
CA ARG A 612 22.68 -6.22 -48.59
C ARG A 612 21.38 -6.85 -49.06
N GLU A 613 20.73 -7.64 -48.22
CA GLU A 613 19.42 -8.24 -48.52
C GLU A 613 18.34 -7.18 -48.77
N THR A 614 18.35 -6.09 -48.00
CA THR A 614 17.38 -4.99 -48.18
C THR A 614 17.59 -4.30 -49.53
N ILE A 615 18.85 -4.04 -49.91
CA ILE A 615 19.22 -3.46 -51.20
C ILE A 615 18.77 -4.34 -52.35
N GLU A 616 19.07 -5.65 -52.30
CA GLU A 616 18.67 -6.60 -53.34
C GLU A 616 17.15 -6.58 -53.56
N ARG A 617 16.37 -6.53 -52.48
CA ARG A 617 14.90 -6.50 -52.54
C ARG A 617 14.36 -5.20 -53.11
N LEU A 618 14.96 -4.07 -52.74
CA LEU A 618 14.61 -2.77 -53.29
C LEU A 618 14.98 -2.68 -54.78
N GLU A 619 16.10 -3.27 -55.20
CA GLU A 619 16.50 -3.35 -56.62
C GLU A 619 15.54 -4.21 -57.43
N GLN A 620 15.09 -5.35 -56.88
CA GLN A 620 14.05 -6.17 -57.51
C GLN A 620 12.74 -5.38 -57.69
N LEU A 621 12.29 -4.69 -56.63
CA LEU A 621 11.07 -3.88 -56.70
C LEU A 621 11.21 -2.71 -57.68
N TYR A 622 12.36 -2.05 -57.66
CA TYR A 622 12.69 -0.95 -58.57
C TYR A 622 12.70 -1.42 -60.02
N GLY A 623 13.30 -2.58 -60.31
CA GLY A 623 13.33 -3.17 -61.65
C GLY A 623 11.92 -3.41 -62.18
N ILE A 624 11.02 -3.99 -61.37
CA ILE A 624 9.63 -4.24 -61.78
C ILE A 624 8.86 -2.92 -62.00
N LEU A 625 9.06 -1.92 -61.12
CA LEU A 625 8.37 -0.64 -61.22
C LEU A 625 8.85 0.21 -62.39
N SER A 626 10.13 0.14 -62.75
CA SER A 626 10.73 0.88 -63.87
C SER A 626 10.59 0.18 -65.22
N ASP A 627 10.29 -1.12 -65.24
CA ASP A 627 10.16 -1.90 -66.49
C ASP A 627 8.92 -1.48 -67.31
N PRO A 628 9.08 -0.87 -68.50
CA PRO A 628 7.96 -0.41 -69.31
C PRO A 628 7.07 -1.55 -69.84
N THR A 629 7.53 -2.81 -69.78
CA THR A 629 6.73 -3.99 -70.18
C THR A 629 5.72 -4.41 -69.12
N VAL A 630 5.86 -3.94 -67.88
CA VAL A 630 4.88 -4.14 -66.79
C VAL A 630 3.84 -3.02 -66.85
N PRO A 631 2.56 -3.30 -67.18
CA PRO A 631 1.54 -2.26 -67.30
C PRO A 631 1.19 -1.61 -65.95
N ASP A 632 0.77 -0.34 -65.99
CA ASP A 632 0.17 0.32 -64.83
C ASP A 632 -1.11 -0.40 -64.39
N GLY A 633 -1.35 -0.42 -63.07
CA GLY A 633 -2.38 -1.24 -62.43
C GLY A 633 -1.93 -2.67 -62.09
N SER A 634 -0.75 -3.11 -62.51
CA SER A 634 -0.21 -4.42 -62.16
C SER A 634 0.03 -4.56 -60.66
N VAL A 635 -0.46 -5.65 -60.08
CA VAL A 635 -0.29 -6.00 -58.67
C VAL A 635 1.04 -6.75 -58.50
N ILE A 636 2.00 -6.09 -57.86
CA ILE A 636 3.36 -6.57 -57.64
C ILE A 636 3.47 -7.19 -56.26
N ARG A 637 3.96 -8.43 -56.21
CA ARG A 637 4.33 -9.12 -54.97
C ARG A 637 5.67 -9.78 -55.17
N LEU A 638 6.65 -9.39 -54.37
CA LEU A 638 7.95 -10.02 -54.41
C LEU A 638 7.87 -11.43 -53.80
N ALA A 639 8.66 -12.37 -54.34
CA ALA A 639 8.73 -13.73 -53.82
C ALA A 639 9.21 -13.76 -52.35
N LYS A 640 8.94 -14.89 -51.65
CA LYS A 640 9.38 -15.09 -50.25
C LYS A 640 10.90 -14.89 -50.18
N SER A 641 11.36 -13.91 -49.39
CA SER A 641 12.77 -13.83 -49.03
C SER A 641 13.11 -14.96 -48.05
N GLY A 642 14.35 -15.42 -48.02
CA GLY A 642 14.81 -16.41 -47.03
C GLY A 642 14.68 -15.96 -45.55
N ARG A 643 14.19 -14.75 -45.27
CA ARG A 643 13.83 -14.29 -43.93
C ARG A 643 12.53 -14.90 -43.43
N TYR A 644 12.61 -15.38 -42.21
CA TYR A 644 11.52 -15.92 -41.44
C TYR A 644 10.98 -14.86 -40.47
N SER A 645 9.69 -14.93 -40.15
CA SER A 645 9.17 -14.23 -38.97
C SER A 645 9.89 -14.71 -37.71
N LEU A 646 9.87 -13.93 -36.63
CA LEU A 646 10.53 -14.34 -35.37
C LEU A 646 10.06 -15.72 -34.88
N VAL A 647 8.82 -16.10 -35.17
CA VAL A 647 8.27 -17.42 -34.83
C VAL A 647 8.76 -18.49 -35.81
N GLU A 648 8.75 -18.23 -37.12
CA GLU A 648 9.34 -19.17 -38.09
C GLU A 648 10.85 -19.34 -37.86
N GLN A 649 11.58 -18.29 -37.47
CA GLN A 649 12.99 -18.33 -37.12
C GLN A 649 13.19 -19.16 -35.85
N ALA A 650 12.40 -18.91 -34.79
CA ALA A 650 12.46 -19.72 -33.58
C ALA A 650 12.10 -21.20 -33.84
N MET A 651 11.17 -21.48 -34.75
CA MET A 651 10.86 -22.85 -35.17
C MET A 651 12.03 -23.46 -35.94
N HIS A 652 12.64 -22.74 -36.88
CA HIS A 652 13.79 -23.21 -37.64
C HIS A 652 15.01 -23.43 -36.74
N ASP A 653 15.32 -22.50 -35.84
CA ASP A 653 16.40 -22.63 -34.86
C ASP A 653 16.15 -23.85 -33.96
N ASN A 654 14.89 -24.11 -33.57
CA ASN A 654 14.51 -25.31 -32.85
C ASN A 654 14.72 -26.59 -33.68
N GLU A 655 14.33 -26.59 -34.96
CA GLU A 655 14.57 -27.71 -35.88
C GLU A 655 16.07 -27.97 -36.09
N VAL A 656 16.88 -26.93 -36.21
CA VAL A 656 18.35 -27.01 -36.36
C VAL A 656 18.99 -27.58 -35.09
N VAL A 657 18.52 -27.17 -33.91
CA VAL A 657 19.05 -27.64 -32.62
C VAL A 657 18.60 -29.07 -32.29
N THR A 658 17.37 -29.44 -32.63
CA THR A 658 16.75 -30.70 -32.20
C THR A 658 16.72 -31.80 -33.26
N GLY A 659 16.88 -31.45 -34.55
CA GLY A 659 16.76 -32.38 -35.68
C GLY A 659 15.33 -32.85 -35.95
N VAL A 660 14.32 -32.34 -35.22
CA VAL A 660 12.92 -32.75 -35.35
C VAL A 660 12.18 -31.75 -36.24
N LEU A 661 11.80 -32.17 -37.46
CA LEU A 661 10.94 -31.38 -38.35
C LEU A 661 9.56 -31.18 -37.71
N LEU A 662 9.25 -29.94 -37.32
CA LEU A 662 7.93 -29.54 -36.85
C LEU A 662 7.05 -29.37 -38.10
N ARG A 663 6.20 -30.36 -38.41
CA ARG A 663 5.25 -30.26 -39.54
C ARG A 663 4.37 -29.01 -39.39
N GLY A 664 4.73 -27.93 -40.07
CA GLY A 664 3.88 -26.76 -40.28
C GLY A 664 2.67 -27.12 -41.15
N ASN A 665 1.53 -26.48 -40.88
CA ASN A 665 0.27 -26.61 -41.60
C ASN A 665 0.46 -26.64 -43.13
N VAL A 666 0.46 -27.85 -43.71
CA VAL A 666 0.19 -28.08 -45.13
C VAL A 666 -1.33 -28.06 -45.30
N GLY A 667 -1.90 -26.87 -45.32
CA GLY A 667 -3.32 -26.63 -45.54
C GLY A 667 -3.50 -25.58 -46.63
N GLY A 668 -3.14 -25.91 -47.87
CA GLY A 668 -3.29 -24.98 -48.98
C GLY A 668 -2.56 -25.35 -50.26
N MET A 669 -2.49 -26.63 -50.63
CA MET A 669 -2.04 -27.04 -51.97
C MET A 669 -2.54 -28.47 -52.30
N GLN A 670 -3.86 -28.63 -52.37
CA GLN A 670 -4.48 -29.69 -53.17
C GLN A 670 -5.72 -29.11 -53.82
N GLY A 671 -5.71 -28.96 -55.15
CA GLY A 671 -6.91 -28.52 -55.85
C GLY A 671 -6.80 -28.03 -57.28
N ILE A 672 -5.76 -28.34 -58.07
CA ILE A 672 -5.75 -28.23 -59.55
C ILE A 672 -4.59 -29.14 -60.04
N GLY A 673 -4.68 -30.14 -60.91
CA GLY A 673 -5.75 -30.84 -61.63
C GLY A 673 -5.09 -31.96 -62.46
N ALA A 674 -5.85 -33.00 -62.83
CA ALA A 674 -5.54 -33.87 -63.99
C ALA A 674 -6.74 -34.78 -64.29
N GLY A 675 -7.77 -34.21 -64.93
CA GLY A 675 -8.70 -34.98 -65.73
C GLY A 675 -8.31 -34.80 -67.19
N THR A 676 -7.68 -35.81 -67.78
CA THR A 676 -7.56 -35.97 -69.23
C THR A 676 -8.25 -37.25 -69.64
N ALA A 677 -9.01 -37.13 -70.73
CA ALA A 677 -9.90 -38.10 -71.34
C ALA A 677 -9.25 -39.46 -71.68
N GLY A 678 -10.10 -40.49 -71.83
CA GLY A 678 -9.80 -41.63 -72.70
C GLY A 678 -10.46 -42.94 -72.31
N ALA A 679 -11.50 -43.30 -73.07
CA ALA A 679 -12.18 -44.60 -73.22
C ALA A 679 -13.05 -45.11 -72.06
#